data_AF-A0A3S3ASN5-F1
#
_entry.id   AF-A0A3S3ASN5-F1
#
_cell.length_a   1.000
_cell.length_b   1.000
_cell.length_c   1.000
_cell.angle_alpha   90.00
_cell.angle_beta   90.00
_cell.angle_gamma   90.00
#
_symmetry.space_group_name_H-M   'P 1'
#
loop_
_entity.id
_entity.type
_entity.pdbx_description
1 polymer ?
#
loop_
_entity_poly.entity_id
_entity_poly.type
_entity_poly.pdbx_seq_one_letter_code
_entity_poly.pdbx_strand_id
1 'polypeptide(L)'
;MDAAQFRRRGRRPRRDHRDVGARRIAAGIGDTTGARRHRPAGRGRLPAGGRASARHGRAGGGDRRPIRPVRHRLCPQHERTGRAHGRHGGSVVTATRSQVESWRPSDLRSAASTLRTTNDEFRDRLDRVVSTMTESSEYWSGRAYDAALDRAHDERTGGARVADAVHSVAEALERAEASLSSQRTVVIARVNDAHAQGFEVTDDWRVLVTVYGSAEDLAARTDRAAVLQSMLGDAVNALTEEDRRVHDAIVDAVSCLRDIGDRVGMGSGAADGPTSRDAEEGNRDGNALADDPEREVLERVAADLRGLDLDQASLDRMLRGEPISTLPQATQDYYRELYRAAGKDGILALADHLRDRESGGDPAAAASLDTLANGLMVISNEKVGTDLGADGTLIGAGGYDHVPDSFRDLLSSRPRVGDDPFSTETDPDYISDLSKFGSLVREANPAFAPGTQFGTELYQKAGDMMQTPVDAMRYSQSEDLSAYDWAAASFADAAGRNHDAANAILTGDGMHEGYDPSYTVSSLVRHDWSATDGGLGAASLFQWIADDSAYPAGDPDGEQARRALTYLPELLAPTDAAPDYNTEGGRRFAEEGGRDVFDIHREGFARSPELASALSRALSANMDAIDPAGSPDGWTGSTRYLEGGPLLNVTDSNHLLELASLSAEGRSTLTATVTQRANDDLAALFAEDAADGRPGDLSSALAQVSDGLFAGRLERQMVNAVTYTDQLGVTEYNDSAAAIYQAKTIGIKVAGDMLLAPAAGLGAVPGDGVKSAGQSLLDLTVKSYLDQPEYRTVQMPDEYQLAANERTEVKDRLIQAAYQSGTLDPRLMPEGIPLNSKDIEPNSDAAKALRVFIEDRGLTEYINRYVSDQRDAYDSEGTR
;
A
#
# COMPACT_ATOMS: atom_id res chain seq x y z
N MET A 1 -38.83 -37.17 20.57
CA MET A 1 -39.35 -38.54 20.72
C MET A 1 -38.21 -39.52 20.42
N ASP A 2 -37.91 -40.37 21.39
CA ASP A 2 -37.13 -41.63 21.42
C ASP A 2 -35.98 -41.95 20.45
N ALA A 3 -34.76 -41.95 21.02
CA ALA A 3 -33.93 -43.11 21.36
C ALA A 3 -33.81 -44.35 20.42
N ALA A 4 -32.57 -44.55 19.94
CA ALA A 4 -31.67 -45.70 20.21
C ALA A 4 -31.60 -46.94 19.29
N GLN A 5 -30.33 -47.38 19.14
CA GLN A 5 -29.77 -48.73 18.86
C GLN A 5 -29.71 -49.26 17.41
N PHE A 6 -28.48 -49.50 16.91
CA PHE A 6 -28.05 -50.87 16.54
C PHE A 6 -26.51 -51.03 16.54
N ARG A 7 -26.04 -52.14 17.10
CA ARG A 7 -24.62 -52.54 17.26
C ARG A 7 -24.35 -53.83 16.46
N ARG A 8 -23.15 -53.89 15.85
CA ARG A 8 -22.23 -55.04 15.63
C ARG A 8 -22.57 -56.19 14.64
N ARG A 9 -21.61 -56.44 13.73
CA ARG A 9 -20.75 -57.67 13.49
C ARG A 9 -20.30 -57.68 12.01
N GLY A 10 -19.11 -58.10 11.57
CA GLY A 10 -17.98 -58.81 12.18
C GLY A 10 -16.73 -58.73 11.26
N ARG A 11 -15.53 -58.85 11.85
CA ARG A 11 -14.56 -59.96 11.73
C ARG A 11 -13.76 -60.08 10.40
N ARG A 12 -12.44 -59.88 10.57
CA ARG A 12 -11.25 -60.09 9.71
C ARG A 12 -11.19 -61.47 8.99
N PRO A 13 -10.22 -61.66 8.05
CA PRO A 13 -8.89 -62.15 8.47
C PRO A 13 -7.67 -61.53 7.78
N ARG A 14 -6.56 -61.53 8.52
CA ARG A 14 -5.15 -61.34 8.09
C ARG A 14 -4.59 -62.61 7.42
N ARG A 15 -3.60 -62.45 6.53
CA ARG A 15 -2.45 -63.34 6.23
C ARG A 15 -1.39 -62.45 5.53
N ASP A 16 -0.20 -62.20 6.09
CA ASP A 16 1.06 -63.01 6.07
C ASP A 16 1.37 -63.57 4.68
N HIS A 17 2.54 -63.38 4.02
CA HIS A 17 3.93 -63.44 4.50
C HIS A 17 4.93 -63.02 3.38
N ARG A 18 6.05 -62.42 3.78
CA ARG A 18 7.48 -62.65 3.38
C ARG A 18 8.00 -62.43 1.94
N ASP A 19 9.03 -61.56 1.90
CA ASP A 19 10.42 -61.73 1.41
C ASP A 19 10.74 -62.61 0.20
N VAL A 20 11.56 -62.05 -0.71
CA VAL A 20 12.95 -62.42 -1.08
C VAL A 20 13.23 -61.99 -2.53
N GLY A 21 14.34 -61.29 -2.77
CA GLY A 21 14.95 -61.31 -4.12
C GLY A 21 15.91 -60.18 -4.50
N ALA A 22 17.12 -60.18 -3.94
CA ALA A 22 18.25 -59.44 -4.50
C ALA A 22 18.70 -60.04 -5.85
N ARG A 23 19.14 -59.21 -6.82
CA ARG A 23 20.25 -59.55 -7.76
C ARG A 23 20.78 -58.33 -8.54
N ARG A 24 22.11 -58.22 -8.52
CA ARG A 24 23.01 -57.40 -9.35
C ARG A 24 23.03 -57.83 -10.83
N ILE A 25 23.61 -56.95 -11.68
CA ILE A 25 24.52 -57.14 -12.86
C ILE A 25 24.12 -56.09 -13.92
N ALA A 26 24.87 -54.98 -14.14
CA ALA A 26 26.12 -54.75 -14.88
C ALA A 26 25.97 -54.38 -16.38
N ALA A 27 26.56 -53.21 -16.72
CA ALA A 27 27.39 -52.85 -17.90
C ALA A 27 26.91 -53.00 -19.37
N GLY A 28 27.25 -51.97 -20.17
CA GLY A 28 27.40 -51.97 -21.65
C GLY A 28 26.78 -50.71 -22.29
N ILE A 29 27.50 -49.67 -22.74
CA ILE A 29 28.48 -49.50 -23.85
C ILE A 29 27.88 -49.68 -25.27
N GLY A 30 28.08 -48.64 -26.10
CA GLY A 30 27.95 -48.61 -27.58
C GLY A 30 27.08 -47.43 -28.02
N ASP A 31 27.56 -46.25 -28.42
CA ASP A 31 28.56 -45.83 -29.42
C ASP A 31 28.17 -46.16 -30.87
N THR A 32 27.88 -45.12 -31.66
CA THR A 32 28.15 -45.03 -33.11
C THR A 32 28.26 -43.55 -33.55
N THR A 33 29.51 -43.09 -33.72
CA THR A 33 30.13 -42.52 -34.95
C THR A 33 29.21 -41.88 -36.01
N GLY A 34 29.49 -40.76 -36.67
CA GLY A 34 30.70 -39.99 -37.03
C GLY A 34 30.29 -39.07 -38.22
N ALA A 35 31.01 -38.07 -38.75
CA ALA A 35 32.44 -37.90 -38.85
C ALA A 35 32.77 -36.54 -39.55
N ARG A 36 33.88 -35.91 -39.11
CA ARG A 36 34.95 -35.23 -39.92
C ARG A 36 34.62 -33.89 -40.60
N ARG A 37 35.52 -32.91 -40.79
CA ARG A 37 36.96 -32.60 -40.57
C ARG A 37 37.10 -31.13 -41.11
N HIS A 38 38.01 -30.22 -40.77
CA HIS A 38 39.48 -30.26 -40.80
C HIS A 38 40.02 -28.92 -40.23
N ARG A 39 41.06 -29.00 -39.37
CA ARG A 39 42.10 -27.97 -39.10
C ARG A 39 42.98 -27.75 -40.35
N PRO A 40 43.85 -26.70 -40.49
CA PRO A 40 44.91 -26.33 -39.52
C PRO A 40 45.34 -24.83 -39.44
N ALA A 41 45.81 -24.34 -38.29
CA ALA A 41 47.20 -24.02 -37.89
C ALA A 41 47.86 -22.75 -38.49
N GLY A 42 48.48 -21.92 -37.63
CA GLY A 42 49.45 -20.91 -38.07
C GLY A 42 49.85 -19.88 -37.01
N ARG A 43 51.09 -20.00 -36.52
CA ARG A 43 51.81 -19.11 -35.58
C ARG A 43 51.97 -17.67 -36.08
N GLY A 44 52.17 -16.72 -35.15
CA GLY A 44 53.27 -15.76 -35.29
C GLY A 44 53.03 -14.30 -34.86
N ARG A 45 53.73 -13.91 -33.78
CA ARG A 45 54.48 -12.65 -33.56
C ARG A 45 53.78 -11.26 -33.62
N LEU A 46 53.98 -10.53 -32.53
CA LEU A 46 54.05 -9.06 -32.41
C LEU A 46 54.93 -8.43 -33.53
N PRO A 47 54.72 -7.14 -33.88
CA PRO A 47 55.48 -6.09 -33.19
C PRO A 47 54.72 -4.76 -32.98
N ALA A 48 55.35 -3.95 -32.15
CA ALA A 48 55.03 -2.58 -31.77
C ALA A 48 55.23 -1.53 -32.90
N GLY A 49 54.61 -0.37 -32.69
CA GLY A 49 55.19 0.94 -33.02
C GLY A 49 54.61 1.65 -34.24
N GLY A 50 54.22 2.92 -34.06
CA GLY A 50 54.08 3.84 -35.19
C GLY A 50 53.16 5.04 -34.98
N ARG A 51 53.72 6.13 -34.46
CA ARG A 51 53.19 7.50 -34.54
C ARG A 51 53.04 7.98 -35.99
N ALA A 52 52.01 8.78 -36.29
CA ALA A 52 52.00 10.03 -37.09
C ALA A 52 50.55 10.34 -37.54
N SER A 53 49.89 11.40 -37.05
CA SER A 53 49.95 12.78 -37.54
C SER A 53 49.38 13.01 -38.96
N ALA A 54 48.17 13.60 -39.02
CA ALA A 54 47.71 14.60 -39.98
C ALA A 54 46.41 15.22 -39.40
N ARG A 55 46.36 16.42 -38.80
CA ARG A 55 46.48 17.79 -39.34
C ARG A 55 45.62 18.07 -40.57
N HIS A 56 44.44 18.66 -40.35
CA HIS A 56 43.80 19.84 -41.00
C HIS A 56 42.53 20.15 -40.17
N GLY A 57 42.21 21.34 -39.66
CA GLY A 57 42.71 22.68 -39.87
C GLY A 57 41.64 23.61 -40.46
N ARG A 58 40.71 24.13 -39.62
CA ARG A 58 39.99 25.43 -39.75
C ARG A 58 38.98 25.56 -38.60
N ALA A 59 39.22 26.37 -37.56
CA ALA A 59 39.14 27.83 -37.46
C ALA A 59 37.69 28.36 -37.34
N GLY A 60 37.35 28.90 -36.16
CA GLY A 60 36.17 29.74 -35.97
C GLY A 60 35.83 30.02 -34.50
N GLY A 61 36.26 31.17 -33.99
CA GLY A 61 35.50 32.01 -33.06
C GLY A 61 35.42 31.57 -31.60
N GLY A 62 36.18 32.25 -30.73
CA GLY A 62 36.06 32.10 -29.28
C GLY A 62 34.81 32.78 -28.73
N ASP A 63 34.30 32.21 -27.63
CA ASP A 63 33.56 32.95 -26.61
C ASP A 63 34.01 32.40 -25.24
N ARG A 64 34.90 33.13 -24.57
CA ARG A 64 35.31 32.84 -23.19
C ARG A 64 34.21 33.34 -22.26
N ARG A 65 33.36 32.44 -21.79
CA ARG A 65 32.55 32.68 -20.58
C ARG A 65 33.28 32.09 -19.36
N PRO A 66 33.33 32.81 -18.23
CA PRO A 66 34.01 32.32 -17.03
C PRO A 66 33.23 31.12 -16.47
N ILE A 67 33.95 30.01 -16.25
CA ILE A 67 33.46 28.90 -15.44
C ILE A 67 33.20 29.46 -14.04
N ARG A 68 31.93 29.56 -13.64
CA ARG A 68 31.56 29.82 -12.25
C ARG A 68 32.02 28.61 -11.42
N PRO A 69 32.79 28.78 -10.33
CA PRO A 69 33.06 27.68 -9.43
C PRO A 69 31.74 27.23 -8.82
N VAL A 70 31.38 25.96 -9.03
CA VAL A 70 30.30 25.29 -8.32
C VAL A 70 30.73 25.20 -6.86
N ARG A 71 30.10 26.00 -5.99
CA ARG A 71 30.25 25.86 -4.54
C ARG A 71 29.51 24.58 -4.13
N HIS A 72 30.24 23.49 -3.89
CA HIS A 72 29.69 22.37 -3.14
C HIS A 72 29.35 22.88 -1.73
N ARG A 73 28.06 22.85 -1.36
CA ARG A 73 27.65 23.15 0.01
C ARG A 73 28.07 21.96 0.88
N LEU A 74 28.94 22.20 1.84
CA LEU A 74 29.45 21.18 2.78
C LEU A 74 28.40 20.75 3.82
N CYS A 75 27.34 21.55 4.02
CA CYS A 75 26.15 21.16 4.77
C CYS A 75 24.94 21.25 3.81
N PRO A 76 24.09 20.20 3.69
CA PRO A 76 22.86 20.28 2.90
C PRO A 76 21.96 21.39 3.46
N GLN A 77 21.45 22.27 2.59
CA GLN A 77 20.37 23.17 2.97
C GLN A 77 19.06 22.46 2.66
N HIS A 78 18.34 22.04 3.68
CA HIS A 78 16.95 21.59 3.55
C HIS A 78 16.06 22.79 3.17
N GLU A 79 15.88 23.03 1.88
CA GLU A 79 14.80 23.89 1.39
C GLU A 79 13.48 23.12 1.51
N ARG A 80 12.89 23.14 2.72
CA ARG A 80 11.52 22.65 2.97
C ARG A 80 10.52 23.57 2.27
N THR A 81 9.98 23.16 1.12
CA THR A 81 8.70 23.68 0.60
C THR A 81 7.57 23.01 1.38
N GLY A 82 6.74 23.83 2.04
CA GLY A 82 5.91 23.40 3.16
C GLY A 82 4.81 22.37 2.89
N ARG A 83 4.66 21.42 3.82
CA ARG A 83 3.38 20.88 4.30
C ARG A 83 3.58 20.26 5.69
N ALA A 84 2.49 20.26 6.47
CA ALA A 84 2.44 20.32 7.93
C ALA A 84 2.98 19.09 8.70
N HIS A 85 3.85 19.34 9.69
CA HIS A 85 4.25 18.36 10.70
C HIS A 85 3.24 18.28 11.85
N GLY A 86 2.93 17.04 12.23
CA GLY A 86 2.15 16.68 13.41
C GLY A 86 2.78 17.18 14.70
N ARG A 87 1.92 17.63 15.62
CA ARG A 87 2.23 18.27 16.90
C ARG A 87 3.15 17.44 17.80
N HIS A 88 4.34 17.96 18.08
CA HIS A 88 5.00 17.71 19.35
C HIS A 88 4.22 18.37 20.49
N GLY A 89 3.83 17.58 21.49
CA GLY A 89 3.19 18.01 22.73
C GLY A 89 4.11 18.75 23.70
N GLY A 90 4.97 19.65 23.22
CA GLY A 90 5.41 20.78 24.03
C GLY A 90 4.31 21.83 23.96
N SER A 91 3.74 22.26 25.08
CA SER A 91 2.77 23.37 25.09
C SER A 91 3.35 24.54 24.29
N VAL A 92 2.85 24.74 23.07
CA VAL A 92 3.28 25.84 22.20
C VAL A 92 2.90 27.14 22.88
N VAL A 93 3.87 27.78 23.51
CA VAL A 93 3.69 29.12 24.05
C VAL A 93 3.84 30.07 22.85
N THR A 94 2.71 30.47 22.26
CA THR A 94 2.69 31.57 21.29
C THR A 94 3.23 32.82 21.98
N ALA A 95 4.25 33.45 21.39
CA ALA A 95 4.80 34.69 21.93
C ALA A 95 3.69 35.74 22.02
N THR A 96 3.57 36.38 23.17
CA THR A 96 2.62 37.49 23.40
C THR A 96 2.94 38.68 22.49
N ARG A 97 1.96 39.56 22.28
CA ARG A 97 2.16 40.79 21.50
C ARG A 97 3.35 41.60 21.98
N SER A 98 3.44 41.83 23.29
CA SER A 98 4.54 42.58 23.90
C SER A 98 5.90 41.92 23.66
N GLN A 99 5.96 40.58 23.64
CA GLN A 99 7.18 39.85 23.30
C GLN A 99 7.58 40.07 21.83
N VAL A 100 6.66 39.91 20.88
CA VAL A 100 6.93 40.12 19.44
C VAL A 100 7.34 41.57 19.15
N GLU A 101 6.70 42.54 19.81
CA GLU A 101 7.08 43.96 19.69
C GLU A 101 8.50 44.21 20.21
N SER A 102 8.96 43.46 21.21
CA SER A 102 10.32 43.57 21.75
C SER A 102 11.41 42.88 20.94
N TRP A 103 11.05 41.99 20.00
CA TRP A 103 12.01 41.25 19.18
C TRP A 103 12.90 42.18 18.35
N ARG A 104 14.20 41.83 18.28
CA ARG A 104 15.22 42.55 17.52
C ARG A 104 15.90 41.65 16.49
N PRO A 105 15.24 41.32 15.36
CA PRO A 105 15.84 40.47 14.32
C PRO A 105 17.19 40.98 13.80
N SER A 106 17.43 42.30 13.84
CA SER A 106 18.70 42.93 13.47
C SER A 106 19.93 42.45 14.25
N ASP A 107 19.73 41.90 15.46
CA ASP A 107 20.81 41.36 16.29
C ASP A 107 21.38 40.08 15.65
N LEU A 108 20.56 39.27 14.95
CA LEU A 108 21.01 38.09 14.20
C LEU A 108 21.93 38.48 13.04
N ARG A 109 21.60 39.55 12.32
CA ARG A 109 22.45 40.10 11.26
C ARG A 109 23.78 40.61 11.79
N SER A 110 23.76 41.25 12.96
CA SER A 110 24.99 41.71 13.62
C SER A 110 25.89 40.53 13.98
N ALA A 111 25.32 39.45 14.54
CA ALA A 111 26.05 38.21 14.83
C ALA A 111 26.62 37.55 13.56
N ALA A 112 25.85 37.49 12.48
CA ALA A 112 26.30 36.96 11.19
C ALA A 112 27.51 37.74 10.62
N SER A 113 27.47 39.08 10.70
CA SER A 113 28.55 39.95 10.27
C SER A 113 29.84 39.68 11.08
N THR A 114 29.73 39.60 12.41
CA THR A 114 30.85 39.25 13.28
C THR A 114 31.45 37.90 12.93
N LEU A 115 30.62 36.87 12.73
CA LEU A 115 31.10 35.53 12.34
C LEU A 115 31.85 35.56 11.02
N ARG A 116 31.38 36.31 10.01
CA ARG A 116 32.09 36.43 8.74
C ARG A 116 33.44 37.09 8.88
N THR A 117 33.52 38.24 9.57
CA THR A 117 34.80 38.93 9.78
C THR A 117 35.80 38.03 10.50
N THR A 118 35.39 37.36 11.59
CA THR A 118 36.26 36.43 12.32
C THR A 118 36.68 35.24 11.45
N ASN A 119 35.80 34.74 10.60
CA ASN A 119 36.06 33.62 9.72
C ASN A 119 37.02 33.96 8.57
N ASP A 120 36.93 35.17 8.03
CA ASP A 120 37.87 35.66 7.01
C ASP A 120 39.28 35.81 7.62
N GLU A 121 39.39 36.37 8.82
CA GLU A 121 40.67 36.40 9.55
C GLU A 121 41.25 35.01 9.83
N PHE A 122 40.39 34.02 10.09
CA PHE A 122 40.80 32.64 10.31
C PHE A 122 41.36 32.01 9.02
N ARG A 123 40.69 32.19 7.87
CA ARG A 123 41.20 31.74 6.56
C ARG A 123 42.55 32.38 6.23
N ASP A 124 42.71 33.68 6.47
CA ASP A 124 43.98 34.39 6.27
C ASP A 124 45.12 33.83 7.12
N ARG A 125 44.83 33.31 8.32
CA ARG A 125 45.84 32.66 9.18
C ARG A 125 46.20 31.26 8.65
N LEU A 126 45.25 30.49 8.14
CA LEU A 126 45.50 29.17 7.53
C LEU A 126 46.37 29.29 6.27
N ASP A 127 46.09 30.27 5.42
CA ASP A 127 46.89 30.54 4.21
C ASP A 127 48.33 30.94 4.57
N ARG A 128 48.51 31.72 5.64
CA ARG A 128 49.84 32.10 6.17
C ARG A 128 50.66 30.92 6.69
N VAL A 129 50.03 29.87 7.22
CA VAL A 129 50.76 28.66 7.69
C VAL A 129 51.46 27.98 6.50
N VAL A 130 50.73 27.80 5.39
CA VAL A 130 51.29 27.20 4.17
C VAL A 130 52.33 28.11 3.51
N SER A 131 52.09 29.43 3.46
CA SER A 131 53.07 30.36 2.88
C SER A 131 54.38 30.37 3.67
N THR A 132 54.30 30.42 5.00
CA THR A 132 55.48 30.41 5.88
C THR A 132 56.28 29.11 5.73
N MET A 133 55.60 27.96 5.64
CA MET A 133 56.28 26.69 5.38
C MET A 133 56.93 26.67 4.00
N THR A 134 56.26 27.18 2.97
CA THR A 134 56.81 27.25 1.60
C THR A 134 58.05 28.15 1.54
N GLU A 135 58.04 29.30 2.21
CA GLU A 135 59.18 30.23 2.31
C GLU A 135 60.38 29.61 3.03
N SER A 136 60.14 28.65 3.94
CA SER A 136 61.22 27.95 4.64
C SER A 136 62.07 27.04 3.74
N SER A 137 61.60 26.73 2.53
CA SER A 137 62.35 25.94 1.54
C SER A 137 63.72 26.52 1.18
N GLU A 138 63.92 27.83 1.40
CA GLU A 138 65.20 28.51 1.15
C GLU A 138 66.33 28.03 2.08
N TYR A 139 65.98 27.52 3.28
CA TYR A 139 66.95 27.13 4.31
C TYR A 139 66.65 25.77 4.97
N TRP A 140 65.50 25.15 4.69
CA TRP A 140 65.11 23.82 5.15
C TRP A 140 64.63 22.96 3.98
N SER A 141 65.20 21.76 3.81
CA SER A 141 64.84 20.86 2.71
C SER A 141 64.98 19.37 3.10
N GLY A 142 64.41 18.49 2.27
CA GLY A 142 64.41 17.04 2.45
C GLY A 142 63.15 16.51 3.14
N ARG A 143 63.07 15.20 3.39
CA ARG A 143 61.84 14.50 3.82
C ARG A 143 61.13 15.10 5.05
N ALA A 144 61.88 15.72 5.96
CA ALA A 144 61.30 16.37 7.13
C ALA A 144 60.60 17.69 6.78
N TYR A 145 61.14 18.45 5.82
CA TYR A 145 60.48 19.62 5.25
C TYR A 145 59.23 19.19 4.47
N ASP A 146 59.34 18.16 3.62
CA ASP A 146 58.21 17.67 2.82
C ASP A 146 57.05 17.22 3.72
N ALA A 147 57.32 16.44 4.77
CA ALA A 147 56.30 16.01 5.73
C ALA A 147 55.67 17.18 6.52
N ALA A 148 56.46 18.21 6.83
CA ALA A 148 55.95 19.40 7.51
C ALA A 148 55.09 20.28 6.60
N LEU A 149 55.47 20.39 5.32
CA LEU A 149 54.69 21.09 4.30
C LEU A 149 53.38 20.35 4.00
N ASP A 150 53.42 19.02 3.87
CA ASP A 150 52.22 18.19 3.72
C ASP A 150 51.28 18.37 4.91
N ARG A 151 51.80 18.29 6.15
CA ARG A 151 51.00 18.53 7.36
C ARG A 151 50.39 19.94 7.38
N ALA A 152 51.09 20.95 6.89
CA ALA A 152 50.58 22.31 6.78
C ALA A 152 49.46 22.44 5.74
N HIS A 153 49.55 21.72 4.62
CA HIS A 153 48.48 21.62 3.62
C HIS A 153 47.25 20.89 4.18
N ASP A 154 47.45 19.82 4.95
CA ASP A 154 46.38 19.10 5.62
C ASP A 154 45.65 19.99 6.64
N GLU A 155 46.42 20.74 7.44
CA GLU A 155 45.85 21.65 8.43
C GLU A 155 45.08 22.79 7.76
N ARG A 156 45.60 23.36 6.67
CA ARG A 156 44.88 24.34 5.85
C ARG A 156 43.58 23.78 5.31
N THR A 157 43.59 22.54 4.82
CA THR A 157 42.39 21.88 4.26
C THR A 157 41.35 21.61 5.34
N GLY A 158 41.76 21.11 6.51
CA GLY A 158 40.88 20.91 7.66
C GLY A 158 40.29 22.22 8.17
N GLY A 159 41.13 23.26 8.32
CA GLY A 159 40.69 24.59 8.72
C GLY A 159 39.76 25.25 7.69
N ALA A 160 39.96 25.05 6.38
CA ALA A 160 39.06 25.57 5.35
C ALA A 160 37.63 25.00 5.47
N ARG A 161 37.49 23.73 5.87
CA ARG A 161 36.18 23.12 6.12
C ARG A 161 35.46 23.74 7.31
N VAL A 162 36.18 23.99 8.41
CA VAL A 162 35.64 24.74 9.57
C VAL A 162 35.19 26.13 9.11
N ALA A 163 35.99 26.79 8.29
CA ALA A 163 35.66 28.12 7.80
C ALA A 163 34.39 28.11 6.93
N ASP A 164 34.19 27.09 6.10
CA ASP A 164 32.97 26.96 5.30
C ASP A 164 31.73 26.65 6.16
N ALA A 165 31.89 25.89 7.25
CA ALA A 165 30.82 25.64 8.21
C ALA A 165 30.41 26.91 8.99
N VAL A 166 31.39 27.69 9.47
CA VAL A 166 31.12 29.00 10.11
C VAL A 166 30.42 29.96 9.14
N HIS A 167 30.78 29.92 7.85
CA HIS A 167 30.08 30.70 6.84
C HIS A 167 28.61 30.30 6.70
N SER A 168 28.31 28.99 6.77
CA SER A 168 26.95 28.46 6.69
C SER A 168 26.08 28.90 7.87
N VAL A 169 26.63 28.95 9.10
CA VAL A 169 25.97 29.52 10.28
C VAL A 169 25.65 31.00 10.06
N ALA A 170 26.61 31.77 9.55
CA ALA A 170 26.40 33.19 9.26
C ALA A 170 25.31 33.41 8.19
N GLU A 171 25.22 32.56 7.16
CA GLU A 171 24.13 32.62 6.19
C GLU A 171 22.77 32.28 6.81
N ALA A 172 22.69 31.26 7.68
CA ALA A 172 21.45 30.89 8.36
C ALA A 172 20.91 32.05 9.22
N LEU A 173 21.79 32.72 9.97
CA LEU A 173 21.45 33.89 10.78
C LEU A 173 20.93 35.08 9.94
N GLU A 174 21.48 35.32 8.75
CA GLU A 174 20.97 36.37 7.86
C GLU A 174 19.61 36.05 7.25
N ARG A 175 19.39 34.80 6.86
CA ARG A 175 18.07 34.37 6.37
C ARG A 175 17.03 34.48 7.48
N ALA A 176 17.40 34.08 8.70
CA ALA A 176 16.55 34.21 9.88
C ALA A 176 16.16 35.67 10.15
N GLU A 177 17.11 36.60 10.08
CA GLU A 177 16.83 38.03 10.23
C GLU A 177 15.82 38.54 9.20
N ALA A 178 16.08 38.29 7.92
CA ALA A 178 15.24 38.79 6.84
C ALA A 178 13.80 38.28 6.96
N SER A 179 13.65 36.98 7.28
CA SER A 179 12.36 36.33 7.35
C SER A 179 11.54 36.73 8.58
N LEU A 180 12.16 36.71 9.78
CA LEU A 180 11.51 37.13 11.02
C LEU A 180 11.12 38.62 10.99
N SER A 181 11.98 39.47 10.42
CA SER A 181 11.68 40.91 10.28
C SER A 181 10.46 41.15 9.40
N SER A 182 10.33 40.39 8.30
CA SER A 182 9.17 40.45 7.40
C SER A 182 7.88 40.04 8.13
N GLN A 183 7.87 38.85 8.77
CA GLN A 183 6.67 38.35 9.45
C GLN A 183 6.26 39.23 10.63
N ARG A 184 7.23 39.72 11.42
CA ARG A 184 6.99 40.68 12.50
C ARG A 184 6.32 41.96 11.98
N THR A 185 6.76 42.46 10.82
CA THR A 185 6.16 43.64 10.20
C THR A 185 4.69 43.41 9.82
N VAL A 186 4.37 42.22 9.28
CA VAL A 186 2.98 41.84 8.93
C VAL A 186 2.10 41.79 10.17
N VAL A 187 2.53 41.12 11.25
CA VAL A 187 1.77 41.02 12.50
C VAL A 187 1.51 42.41 13.11
N ILE A 188 2.53 43.26 13.18
CA ILE A 188 2.38 44.64 13.70
C ILE A 188 1.44 45.48 12.81
N ALA A 189 1.49 45.29 11.48
CA ALA A 189 0.56 45.96 10.58
C ALA A 189 -0.89 45.54 10.84
N ARG A 190 -1.16 44.26 11.13
CA ARG A 190 -2.52 43.79 11.48
C ARG A 190 -3.02 44.34 12.81
N VAL A 191 -2.16 44.45 13.81
CA VAL A 191 -2.50 45.14 15.06
C VAL A 191 -2.87 46.60 14.79
N ASN A 192 -2.08 47.30 13.96
CA ASN A 192 -2.37 48.68 13.58
C ASN A 192 -3.66 48.82 12.76
N ASP A 193 -3.97 47.88 11.86
CA ASP A 193 -5.24 47.83 11.11
C ASP A 193 -6.44 47.70 12.05
N ALA A 194 -6.32 46.88 13.10
CA ALA A 194 -7.36 46.71 14.12
C ALA A 194 -7.53 47.99 14.97
N HIS A 195 -6.42 48.60 15.40
CA HIS A 195 -6.44 49.88 16.13
C HIS A 195 -7.03 51.02 15.29
N ALA A 196 -6.69 51.11 14.01
CA ALA A 196 -7.22 52.12 13.08
C ALA A 196 -8.74 51.97 12.89
N GLN A 197 -9.27 50.77 13.07
CA GLN A 197 -10.71 50.47 13.01
C GLN A 197 -11.40 50.59 14.38
N GLY A 198 -10.67 51.04 15.41
CA GLY A 198 -11.20 51.31 16.75
C GLY A 198 -11.40 50.07 17.62
N PHE A 199 -10.73 48.96 17.29
CA PHE A 199 -10.66 47.78 18.14
C PHE A 199 -9.39 47.81 19.00
N GLU A 200 -9.42 47.18 20.17
CA GLU A 200 -8.21 46.94 20.97
C GLU A 200 -7.72 45.51 20.75
N VAL A 201 -6.40 45.29 20.74
CA VAL A 201 -5.82 43.95 20.68
C VAL A 201 -5.17 43.62 22.03
N THR A 202 -5.47 42.46 22.61
CA THR A 202 -4.85 42.00 23.86
C THR A 202 -3.45 41.43 23.63
N ASP A 203 -2.72 41.19 24.72
CA ASP A 203 -1.39 40.56 24.65
C ASP A 203 -1.45 39.11 24.13
N ASP A 204 -2.57 38.40 24.38
CA ASP A 204 -2.88 37.07 23.84
C ASP A 204 -3.50 37.10 22.42
N TRP A 205 -3.27 38.18 21.65
CA TRP A 205 -3.73 38.32 20.25
C TRP A 205 -5.24 38.27 20.03
N ARG A 206 -6.05 38.70 21.01
CA ARG A 206 -7.51 38.80 20.85
C ARG A 206 -7.93 40.21 20.50
N VAL A 207 -8.79 40.32 19.48
CA VAL A 207 -9.44 41.58 19.08
C VAL A 207 -10.66 41.78 19.98
N LEU A 208 -10.63 42.81 20.83
CA LEU A 208 -11.72 43.16 21.73
C LEU A 208 -12.75 44.04 21.04
N VAL A 209 -14.01 43.65 21.16
CA VAL A 209 -15.17 44.45 20.72
C VAL A 209 -15.65 45.31 21.88
N THR A 210 -15.40 46.61 21.81
CA THR A 210 -15.93 47.59 22.77
C THR A 210 -16.97 48.47 22.06
N VAL A 211 -18.26 48.26 22.36
CA VAL A 211 -19.36 49.02 21.75
C VAL A 211 -20.54 49.20 22.71
N TYR A 212 -21.08 50.41 22.72
CA TYR A 212 -22.41 50.76 23.23
C TYR A 212 -23.23 51.28 22.05
N GLY A 213 -24.37 50.65 21.73
CA GLY A 213 -25.15 50.97 20.52
C GLY A 213 -26.36 50.06 20.31
N SER A 214 -27.00 50.15 19.14
CA SER A 214 -28.12 49.28 18.77
C SER A 214 -27.66 47.82 18.54
N ALA A 215 -28.59 46.87 18.57
CA ALA A 215 -28.26 45.45 18.33
C ALA A 215 -27.66 45.20 16.94
N GLU A 216 -28.05 46.01 15.95
CA GLU A 216 -27.54 45.94 14.57
C GLU A 216 -26.09 46.44 14.47
N ASP A 217 -25.76 47.53 15.16
CA ASP A 217 -24.38 48.05 15.23
C ASP A 217 -23.42 47.08 15.94
N LEU A 218 -23.91 46.38 16.96
CA LEU A 218 -23.15 45.36 17.68
C LEU A 218 -22.88 44.14 16.80
N ALA A 219 -23.86 43.70 16.01
CA ALA A 219 -23.69 42.59 15.06
C ALA A 219 -22.64 42.94 14.00
N ALA A 220 -22.76 44.09 13.33
CA ALA A 220 -21.82 44.52 12.29
C ALA A 220 -20.38 44.68 12.80
N ARG A 221 -20.19 45.17 14.04
CA ARG A 221 -18.87 45.27 14.66
C ARG A 221 -18.31 43.92 15.11
N THR A 222 -19.15 43.01 15.58
CA THR A 222 -18.75 41.63 15.90
C THR A 222 -18.26 40.90 14.66
N ASP A 223 -18.99 40.99 13.55
CA ASP A 223 -18.59 40.37 12.28
C ASP A 223 -17.24 40.90 11.80
N ARG A 224 -17.03 42.22 11.91
CA ARG A 224 -15.77 42.84 11.49
C ARG A 224 -14.60 42.48 12.41
N ALA A 225 -14.84 42.35 13.72
CA ALA A 225 -13.85 41.87 14.67
C ALA A 225 -13.48 40.41 14.40
N ALA A 226 -14.43 39.56 13.99
CA ALA A 226 -14.17 38.18 13.61
C ALA A 226 -13.24 38.08 12.39
N VAL A 227 -13.46 38.92 11.36
CA VAL A 227 -12.56 39.00 10.20
C VAL A 227 -11.15 39.43 10.62
N LEU A 228 -11.04 40.49 11.43
CA LEU A 228 -9.74 40.96 11.94
C LEU A 228 -9.05 39.92 12.83
N GLN A 229 -9.82 39.21 13.66
CA GLN A 229 -9.33 38.12 14.51
C GLN A 229 -8.77 36.97 13.68
N SER A 230 -9.43 36.60 12.58
CA SER A 230 -8.93 35.58 11.65
C SER A 230 -7.63 36.03 11.00
N MET A 231 -7.59 37.23 10.43
CA MET A 231 -6.40 37.75 9.75
C MET A 231 -5.20 37.92 10.70
N LEU A 232 -5.45 38.33 11.95
CA LEU A 232 -4.42 38.43 12.98
C LEU A 232 -3.95 37.03 13.41
N GLY A 233 -4.87 36.08 13.58
CA GLY A 233 -4.56 34.69 13.88
C GLY A 233 -3.65 34.06 12.81
N ASP A 234 -3.97 34.26 11.53
CA ASP A 234 -3.17 33.76 10.42
C ASP A 234 -1.74 34.34 10.42
N ALA A 235 -1.62 35.65 10.66
CA ALA A 235 -0.33 36.32 10.72
C ALA A 235 0.52 35.85 11.92
N VAL A 236 -0.10 35.66 13.10
CA VAL A 236 0.59 35.17 14.30
C VAL A 236 1.03 33.71 14.13
N ASN A 237 0.20 32.88 13.50
CA ASN A 237 0.55 31.50 13.18
C ASN A 237 1.73 31.44 12.20
N ALA A 238 1.71 32.26 11.14
CA ALA A 238 2.81 32.36 10.18
C ALA A 238 4.12 32.82 10.83
N LEU A 239 4.06 33.80 11.75
CA LEU A 239 5.22 34.24 12.52
C LEU A 239 5.75 33.13 13.44
N THR A 240 4.87 32.42 14.15
CA THR A 240 5.25 31.35 15.07
C THR A 240 5.89 30.18 14.34
N GLU A 241 5.36 29.83 13.17
CA GLU A 241 5.93 28.77 12.34
C GLU A 241 7.28 29.17 11.75
N GLU A 242 7.39 30.42 11.29
CA GLU A 242 8.65 30.94 10.79
C GLU A 242 9.73 30.99 11.88
N ASP A 243 9.38 31.35 13.12
CA ASP A 243 10.29 31.33 14.28
C ASP A 243 10.87 29.93 14.55
N ARG A 244 10.03 28.90 14.51
CA ARG A 244 10.51 27.50 14.61
C ARG A 244 11.44 27.15 13.45
N ARG A 245 11.01 27.43 12.24
CA ARG A 245 11.76 27.09 11.03
C ARG A 245 13.16 27.70 11.05
N VAL A 246 13.29 28.95 11.50
CA VAL A 246 14.61 29.61 11.58
C VAL A 246 15.42 29.14 12.78
N HIS A 247 14.78 28.82 13.91
CA HIS A 247 15.45 28.19 15.05
C HIS A 247 16.13 26.89 14.64
N ASP A 248 15.39 26.00 13.98
CA ASP A 248 15.88 24.68 13.56
C ASP A 248 17.02 24.83 12.55
N ALA A 249 16.87 25.72 11.56
CA ALA A 249 17.92 25.98 10.58
C ALA A 249 19.22 26.54 11.22
N ILE A 250 19.12 27.31 12.30
CA ILE A 250 20.29 27.79 13.05
C ILE A 250 20.92 26.66 13.85
N VAL A 251 20.12 25.84 14.54
CA VAL A 251 20.59 24.67 15.31
C VAL A 251 21.32 23.69 14.39
N ASP A 252 20.74 23.37 13.23
CA ASP A 252 21.35 22.47 12.24
C ASP A 252 22.71 22.98 11.76
N ALA A 253 22.80 24.28 11.44
CA ALA A 253 24.05 24.89 10.99
C ALA A 253 25.12 24.85 12.10
N VAL A 254 24.73 25.07 13.36
CA VAL A 254 25.64 25.02 14.52
C VAL A 254 26.08 23.59 14.81
N SER A 255 25.20 22.60 14.70
CA SER A 255 25.54 21.19 14.83
C SER A 255 26.51 20.74 13.74
N CYS A 256 26.29 21.15 12.48
CA CYS A 256 27.24 20.90 11.38
C CYS A 256 28.63 21.50 11.68
N LEU A 257 28.68 22.72 12.22
CA LEU A 257 29.93 23.35 12.64
C LEU A 257 30.62 22.58 13.76
N ARG A 258 29.88 22.11 14.77
CA ARG A 258 30.42 21.31 15.88
C ARG A 258 31.02 20.00 15.36
N ASP A 259 30.30 19.32 14.50
CA ASP A 259 30.72 18.07 13.88
C ASP A 259 31.98 18.20 13.03
N ILE A 260 32.09 19.30 12.27
CA ILE A 260 33.30 19.59 11.49
C ILE A 260 34.45 19.99 12.42
N GLY A 261 34.18 20.72 13.50
CA GLY A 261 35.14 21.10 14.53
C GLY A 261 35.77 19.90 15.23
N ASP A 262 34.95 18.92 15.62
CA ASP A 262 35.40 17.68 16.28
C ASP A 262 36.31 16.82 15.39
N ARG A 263 36.24 16.98 14.05
CA ARG A 263 37.07 16.27 13.07
C ARG A 263 38.43 16.93 12.81
N VAL A 264 38.65 18.18 13.23
CA VAL A 264 39.92 18.89 12.99
C VAL A 264 41.01 18.40 13.94
N GLY A 265 42.08 17.83 13.38
CA GLY A 265 43.24 17.34 14.13
C GLY A 265 43.52 15.84 13.99
N MET A 266 42.64 15.06 13.34
CA MET A 266 42.79 13.60 13.21
C MET A 266 43.62 13.12 12.00
N GLY A 267 44.20 14.03 11.21
CA GLY A 267 45.04 13.68 10.05
C GLY A 267 44.23 13.17 8.84
N SER A 268 44.56 13.67 7.65
CA SER A 268 43.88 13.41 6.37
C SER A 268 44.08 11.99 5.79
N GLY A 269 44.49 11.02 6.60
CA GLY A 269 44.75 9.64 6.18
C GLY A 269 43.51 8.75 6.08
N ALA A 270 42.32 9.23 6.47
CA ALA A 270 41.06 8.49 6.34
C ALA A 270 40.46 8.64 4.93
N ALA A 271 41.23 8.25 3.92
CA ALA A 271 40.76 8.06 2.56
C ALA A 271 40.83 6.56 2.23
N ASP A 272 39.94 5.78 2.85
CA ASP A 272 39.50 4.44 2.41
C ASP A 272 38.12 4.15 3.08
N GLY A 273 37.02 4.27 2.30
CA GLY A 273 35.63 3.87 2.62
C GLY A 273 34.78 4.85 3.46
N PRO A 274 33.60 5.33 3.02
CA PRO A 274 32.75 6.18 3.84
C PRO A 274 31.80 5.31 4.66
N THR A 275 32.16 4.89 5.87
CA THR A 275 31.11 4.73 6.89
C THR A 275 30.77 6.15 7.34
N SER A 276 29.56 6.60 7.00
CA SER A 276 29.01 7.83 7.58
C SER A 276 29.00 7.70 9.11
N ARG A 277 29.05 8.82 9.84
CA ARG A 277 28.93 8.79 11.32
C ARG A 277 27.66 8.04 11.76
N ASP A 278 26.64 8.12 10.91
CA ASP A 278 25.34 7.48 11.10
C ASP A 278 25.42 5.97 10.93
N ALA A 279 26.19 5.48 9.95
CA ALA A 279 26.55 4.06 9.85
C ALA A 279 27.32 3.57 11.10
N GLU A 280 28.28 4.35 11.59
CA GLU A 280 29.03 4.00 12.81
C GLU A 280 28.15 3.98 14.07
N GLU A 281 27.19 4.90 14.16
CA GLU A 281 26.22 4.95 15.25
C GLU A 281 25.24 3.79 15.19
N GLY A 282 24.66 3.51 14.02
CA GLY A 282 23.81 2.33 13.80
C GLY A 282 24.55 1.04 14.13
N ASN A 283 25.81 0.90 13.70
CA ASN A 283 26.63 -0.26 14.02
C ASN A 283 26.89 -0.38 15.53
N ARG A 284 27.16 0.74 16.23
CA ARG A 284 27.37 0.76 17.68
C ARG A 284 26.11 0.35 18.45
N ASP A 285 24.97 0.91 18.06
CA ASP A 285 23.68 0.60 18.67
C ASP A 285 23.28 -0.85 18.42
N GLY A 286 23.47 -1.33 17.19
CA GLY A 286 23.19 -2.72 16.84
C GLY A 286 24.09 -3.70 17.60
N ASN A 287 25.40 -3.47 17.69
CA ASN A 287 26.28 -4.32 18.49
C ASN A 287 25.89 -4.30 19.97
N ALA A 288 25.48 -3.14 20.52
CA ALA A 288 25.03 -3.07 21.90
C ALA A 288 23.77 -3.92 22.15
N LEU A 289 22.82 -3.94 21.20
CA LEU A 289 21.64 -4.80 21.25
C LEU A 289 22.00 -6.29 21.12
N ALA A 290 22.98 -6.63 20.29
CA ALA A 290 23.39 -8.02 20.08
C ALA A 290 24.18 -8.59 21.28
N ASP A 291 25.04 -7.77 21.88
CA ASP A 291 25.92 -8.21 22.97
C ASP A 291 25.19 -8.31 24.31
N ASP A 292 24.43 -7.28 24.69
CA ASP A 292 23.77 -7.20 26.00
C ASP A 292 22.54 -6.25 25.97
N PRO A 293 21.35 -6.75 25.56
CA PRO A 293 20.13 -5.95 25.47
C PRO A 293 19.51 -5.69 26.85
N GLU A 294 20.29 -5.15 27.80
CA GLU A 294 19.76 -4.71 29.08
C GLU A 294 18.88 -3.46 28.90
N ARG A 295 18.00 -3.24 29.88
CA ARG A 295 17.02 -2.13 29.88
C ARG A 295 17.63 -0.77 29.51
N GLU A 296 18.81 -0.46 30.02
CA GLU A 296 19.48 0.83 29.78
C GLU A 296 19.96 0.96 28.32
N VAL A 297 20.41 -0.14 27.71
CA VAL A 297 20.77 -0.19 26.29
C VAL A 297 19.52 -0.05 25.43
N LEU A 298 18.46 -0.77 25.77
CA LEU A 298 17.18 -0.73 25.06
C LEU A 298 16.58 0.69 25.10
N GLU A 299 16.58 1.33 26.26
CA GLU A 299 16.06 2.70 26.42
C GLU A 299 16.91 3.74 25.66
N ARG A 300 18.24 3.58 25.65
CA ARG A 300 19.15 4.44 24.89
C ARG A 300 18.90 4.30 23.38
N VAL A 301 18.94 3.08 22.86
CA VAL A 301 18.76 2.83 21.43
C VAL A 301 17.37 3.25 20.96
N ALA A 302 16.32 3.00 21.77
CA ALA A 302 14.96 3.47 21.49
C ALA A 302 14.87 4.99 21.32
N ALA A 303 15.64 5.76 22.10
CA ALA A 303 15.69 7.22 22.02
C ALA A 303 16.56 7.72 20.85
N ASP A 304 17.52 6.92 20.40
CA ASP A 304 18.43 7.24 19.30
C ASP A 304 17.86 6.85 17.92
N LEU A 305 16.72 6.12 17.87
CA LEU A 305 16.02 5.80 16.63
C LEU A 305 15.65 7.05 15.84
N ARG A 306 15.87 6.99 14.52
CA ARG A 306 15.78 8.15 13.63
C ARG A 306 14.50 8.15 12.82
N GLY A 307 13.85 9.30 12.70
CA GLY A 307 12.74 9.45 11.77
C GLY A 307 13.15 9.13 10.32
N LEU A 308 12.24 8.54 9.56
CA LEU A 308 12.48 8.18 8.15
C LEU A 308 12.30 9.36 7.18
N ASP A 309 11.73 10.48 7.65
CA ASP A 309 11.55 11.75 6.91
C ASP A 309 10.87 11.61 5.52
N LEU A 310 10.02 10.59 5.33
CA LEU A 310 9.21 10.44 4.13
C LEU A 310 7.93 11.28 4.24
N ASP A 311 7.64 12.09 3.23
CA ASP A 311 6.39 12.85 3.15
C ASP A 311 5.24 11.97 2.62
N GLN A 312 3.99 12.42 2.80
CA GLN A 312 2.82 11.65 2.35
C GLN A 312 2.88 11.34 0.85
N ALA A 313 3.40 12.26 0.03
CA ALA A 313 3.55 12.00 -1.41
C ALA A 313 4.53 10.86 -1.70
N SER A 314 5.62 10.74 -0.93
CA SER A 314 6.55 9.61 -1.04
C SER A 314 5.91 8.32 -0.56
N LEU A 315 5.11 8.36 0.50
CA LEU A 315 4.36 7.19 0.99
C LEU A 315 3.31 6.70 -0.03
N ASP A 316 2.52 7.60 -0.62
CA ASP A 316 1.54 7.27 -1.66
C ASP A 316 2.21 6.72 -2.93
N ARG A 317 3.46 7.11 -3.20
CA ARG A 317 4.28 6.56 -4.30
C ARG A 317 4.81 5.17 -3.95
N MET A 318 5.24 4.97 -2.70
CA MET A 318 5.74 3.69 -2.19
C MET A 318 4.66 2.61 -2.24
N LEU A 319 3.41 2.93 -1.88
CA LEU A 319 2.26 2.03 -2.01
C LEU A 319 1.95 1.63 -3.46
N ARG A 320 2.25 2.50 -4.42
CA ARG A 320 2.10 2.22 -5.86
C ARG A 320 3.36 1.59 -6.48
N GLY A 321 4.29 1.09 -5.67
CA GLY A 321 5.53 0.46 -6.15
C GLY A 321 6.49 1.41 -6.88
N GLU A 322 6.31 2.72 -6.78
CA GLU A 322 7.13 3.70 -7.47
C GLU A 322 8.48 3.97 -6.77
N PRO A 323 9.55 4.31 -7.52
CA PRO A 323 10.84 4.67 -6.96
C PRO A 323 10.83 5.92 -6.05
N ILE A 324 11.25 5.78 -4.80
CA ILE A 324 11.50 6.87 -3.85
C ILE A 324 12.99 7.15 -3.78
N SER A 325 13.40 8.37 -4.09
CA SER A 325 14.81 8.78 -4.14
C SER A 325 15.15 9.88 -3.13
N THR A 326 14.29 10.04 -2.11
CA THR A 326 14.34 11.17 -1.16
C THR A 326 14.74 10.76 0.24
N LEU A 327 14.98 9.47 0.50
CA LEU A 327 15.39 8.98 1.81
C LEU A 327 16.78 9.55 2.15
N PRO A 328 16.97 10.22 3.31
CA PRO A 328 18.29 10.70 3.69
C PRO A 328 19.30 9.55 3.80
N GLN A 329 20.46 9.69 3.15
CA GLN A 329 21.52 8.67 3.18
C GLN A 329 21.95 8.34 4.62
N ALA A 330 22.05 9.35 5.49
CA ALA A 330 22.35 9.17 6.91
C ALA A 330 21.35 8.24 7.62
N THR A 331 20.06 8.40 7.35
CA THR A 331 19.00 7.57 7.94
C THR A 331 19.08 6.14 7.41
N GLN A 332 19.28 5.98 6.11
CA GLN A 332 19.41 4.65 5.50
C GLN A 332 20.62 3.89 6.01
N ASP A 333 21.77 4.56 6.12
CA ASP A 333 23.01 4.00 6.62
C ASP A 333 22.88 3.57 8.09
N TYR A 334 22.23 4.40 8.93
CA TYR A 334 21.94 4.08 10.34
C TYR A 334 21.14 2.78 10.45
N TYR A 335 20.00 2.68 9.76
CA TYR A 335 19.15 1.49 9.85
C TYR A 335 19.81 0.24 9.29
N ARG A 336 20.51 0.33 8.15
CA ARG A 336 21.24 -0.81 7.59
C ARG A 336 22.23 -1.40 8.58
N GLU A 337 23.04 -0.54 9.21
CA GLU A 337 24.05 -1.00 10.15
C GLU A 337 23.44 -1.42 11.50
N LEU A 338 22.37 -0.75 11.97
CA LEU A 338 21.61 -1.16 13.16
C LEU A 338 21.08 -2.58 13.02
N TYR A 339 20.31 -2.84 11.94
CA TYR A 339 19.72 -4.16 11.69
C TYR A 339 20.77 -5.24 11.52
N ARG A 340 21.80 -4.94 10.71
CA ARG A 340 22.90 -5.87 10.44
C ARG A 340 23.65 -6.27 11.70
N ALA A 341 23.98 -5.30 12.57
CA ALA A 341 24.76 -5.56 13.77
C ALA A 341 23.92 -6.17 14.91
N ALA A 342 22.65 -5.74 15.07
CA ALA A 342 21.76 -6.26 16.12
C ALA A 342 21.32 -7.72 15.88
N GLY A 343 21.09 -8.09 14.62
CA GLY A 343 20.50 -9.39 14.27
C GLY A 343 19.07 -9.57 14.81
N LYS A 344 18.52 -10.78 14.63
CA LYS A 344 17.17 -11.15 15.09
C LYS A 344 16.98 -10.89 16.58
N ASP A 345 17.85 -11.44 17.42
CA ASP A 345 17.66 -11.43 18.88
C ASP A 345 17.68 -10.02 19.47
N GLY A 346 18.63 -9.18 19.06
CA GLY A 346 18.72 -7.79 19.53
C GLY A 346 17.53 -6.93 19.10
N ILE A 347 17.07 -7.09 17.86
CA ILE A 347 15.90 -6.35 17.33
C ILE A 347 14.61 -6.82 17.99
N LEU A 348 14.41 -8.13 18.16
CA LEU A 348 13.23 -8.66 18.83
C LEU A 348 13.20 -8.28 20.32
N ALA A 349 14.36 -8.24 21.00
CA ALA A 349 14.46 -7.75 22.38
C ALA A 349 14.07 -6.26 22.49
N LEU A 350 14.52 -5.41 21.55
CA LEU A 350 14.11 -4.01 21.48
C LEU A 350 12.60 -3.86 21.23
N ALA A 351 12.06 -4.61 20.27
CA ALA A 351 10.64 -4.58 19.94
C ALA A 351 9.76 -5.00 21.14
N ASP A 352 10.13 -6.09 21.82
CA ASP A 352 9.41 -6.57 23.01
C ASP A 352 9.45 -5.53 24.14
N HIS A 353 10.61 -4.90 24.39
CA HIS A 353 10.74 -3.84 25.38
C HIS A 353 9.84 -2.63 25.09
N LEU A 354 9.79 -2.20 23.82
CA LEU A 354 8.95 -1.08 23.40
C LEU A 354 7.46 -1.42 23.53
N ARG A 355 7.05 -2.63 23.14
CA ARG A 355 5.66 -3.10 23.26
C ARG A 355 5.19 -3.21 24.71
N ASP A 356 6.06 -3.68 25.61
CA ASP A 356 5.76 -3.71 27.05
C ASP A 356 5.51 -2.31 27.61
N ARG A 357 6.28 -1.32 27.14
CA ARG A 357 6.11 0.09 27.56
C ARG A 357 4.88 0.74 26.96
N GLU A 358 4.60 0.48 25.69
CA GLU A 358 3.36 0.93 25.03
C GLU A 358 2.14 0.38 25.76
N SER A 359 2.14 -0.92 26.10
CA SER A 359 1.09 -1.56 26.90
C SER A 359 0.96 -0.92 28.29
N GLY A 360 2.04 -0.35 28.81
CA GLY A 360 2.08 0.47 30.02
C GLY A 360 1.57 1.90 29.85
N GLY A 361 1.18 2.32 28.63
CA GLY A 361 0.62 3.63 28.29
C GLY A 361 1.63 4.67 27.82
N ASP A 362 2.81 4.27 27.34
CA ASP A 362 3.84 5.19 26.84
C ASP A 362 3.74 5.43 25.32
N PRO A 363 3.25 6.60 24.87
CA PRO A 363 3.11 6.89 23.45
C PRO A 363 4.45 7.10 22.73
N ALA A 364 5.54 7.41 23.45
CA ALA A 364 6.86 7.53 22.83
C ALA A 364 7.40 6.14 22.46
N ALA A 365 7.12 5.13 23.29
CA ALA A 365 7.49 3.75 22.98
C ALA A 365 6.74 3.21 21.76
N ALA A 366 5.45 3.53 21.62
CA ALA A 366 4.67 3.22 20.41
C ALA A 366 5.30 3.85 19.15
N ALA A 367 5.63 5.16 19.21
CA ALA A 367 6.26 5.85 18.08
C ALA A 367 7.64 5.26 17.72
N SER A 368 8.44 4.85 18.72
CA SER A 368 9.73 4.18 18.51
C SER A 368 9.54 2.78 17.91
N LEU A 369 8.50 2.04 18.32
CA LEU A 369 8.18 0.71 17.79
C LEU A 369 7.74 0.79 16.32
N ASP A 370 6.85 1.73 15.98
CA ASP A 370 6.48 2.04 14.59
C ASP A 370 7.72 2.39 13.76
N THR A 371 8.59 3.25 14.30
CA THR A 371 9.80 3.72 13.63
C THR A 371 10.80 2.59 13.38
N LEU A 372 10.93 1.66 14.32
CA LEU A 372 11.69 0.43 14.13
C LEU A 372 11.07 -0.37 12.97
N ALA A 373 9.80 -0.76 13.08
CA ALA A 373 9.12 -1.57 12.07
C ALA A 373 9.16 -0.95 10.65
N ASN A 374 8.88 0.36 10.54
CA ASN A 374 8.96 1.11 9.29
C ASN A 374 10.38 1.12 8.72
N GLY A 375 11.41 1.23 9.57
CA GLY A 375 12.80 1.18 9.17
C GLY A 375 13.14 -0.13 8.47
N LEU A 376 12.63 -1.26 8.98
CA LEU A 376 12.81 -2.57 8.34
C LEU A 376 12.14 -2.62 6.96
N MET A 377 10.90 -2.13 6.84
CA MET A 377 10.20 -2.07 5.55
C MET A 377 10.99 -1.26 4.52
N VAL A 378 11.49 -0.07 4.92
CA VAL A 378 12.28 0.80 4.05
C VAL A 378 13.59 0.16 3.59
N ILE A 379 14.39 -0.42 4.50
CA ILE A 379 15.68 -1.00 4.10
C ILE A 379 15.52 -2.27 3.25
N SER A 380 14.40 -2.98 3.42
CA SER A 380 14.07 -4.16 2.62
C SER A 380 13.60 -3.82 1.19
N ASN A 381 13.26 -2.55 0.93
CA ASN A 381 12.58 -2.14 -0.29
C ASN A 381 13.52 -1.58 -1.36
N GLU A 382 13.68 -2.32 -2.46
CA GLU A 382 14.52 -1.97 -3.60
C GLU A 382 14.04 -0.73 -4.38
N LYS A 383 12.80 -0.29 -4.17
CA LYS A 383 12.24 0.94 -4.73
C LYS A 383 12.53 2.16 -3.84
N VAL A 384 13.19 2.00 -2.69
CA VAL A 384 13.55 3.12 -1.81
C VAL A 384 15.06 3.32 -1.81
N GLY A 385 15.51 4.50 -2.22
CA GLY A 385 16.92 4.89 -2.30
C GLY A 385 17.13 6.34 -1.88
N THR A 386 18.38 6.78 -1.98
CA THR A 386 18.82 8.08 -1.47
C THR A 386 18.88 9.17 -2.52
N ASP A 387 18.99 8.79 -3.80
CA ASP A 387 19.03 9.71 -4.94
C ASP A 387 18.79 8.92 -6.25
N LEU A 388 18.71 9.63 -7.39
CA LEU A 388 18.71 9.06 -8.73
C LEU A 388 20.07 9.24 -9.41
N GLY A 389 20.58 8.15 -9.97
CA GLY A 389 21.76 8.14 -10.82
C GLY A 389 21.54 8.86 -12.15
N ALA A 390 22.63 9.14 -12.86
CA ALA A 390 22.58 9.79 -14.16
C ALA A 390 21.84 8.98 -15.25
N ASP A 391 21.65 7.68 -15.03
CA ASP A 391 20.90 6.74 -15.85
C ASP A 391 19.44 6.54 -15.38
N GLY A 392 19.02 7.24 -14.31
CA GLY A 392 17.69 7.12 -13.72
C GLY A 392 17.54 5.94 -12.75
N THR A 393 18.62 5.20 -12.43
CA THR A 393 18.57 4.14 -11.43
C THR A 393 18.64 4.70 -10.01
N LEU A 394 18.05 4.00 -9.03
CA LEU A 394 18.15 4.42 -7.63
C LEU A 394 19.56 4.21 -7.09
N ILE A 395 20.13 5.25 -6.49
CA ILE A 395 21.37 5.18 -5.73
C ILE A 395 21.06 4.70 -4.31
N GLY A 396 21.87 3.77 -3.81
CA GLY A 396 21.70 3.25 -2.46
C GLY A 396 20.33 2.60 -2.26
N ALA A 397 19.77 1.95 -3.28
CA ALA A 397 18.49 1.25 -3.14
C ALA A 397 18.51 0.26 -1.97
N GLY A 398 17.39 0.12 -1.26
CA GLY A 398 17.17 -0.96 -0.32
C GLY A 398 17.15 -2.32 -1.02
N GLY A 399 16.74 -3.35 -0.29
CA GLY A 399 16.58 -4.69 -0.84
C GLY A 399 16.65 -5.76 0.23
N TYR A 400 16.23 -6.97 -0.16
CA TYR A 400 16.20 -8.12 0.74
C TYR A 400 17.59 -8.47 1.32
N ASP A 401 18.67 -8.14 0.62
CA ASP A 401 20.04 -8.32 1.11
C ASP A 401 20.42 -7.45 2.32
N HIS A 402 19.60 -6.45 2.64
CA HIS A 402 19.75 -5.64 3.85
C HIS A 402 18.93 -6.16 5.04
N VAL A 403 18.03 -7.13 4.83
CA VAL A 403 17.37 -7.84 5.93
C VAL A 403 18.43 -8.72 6.61
N PRO A 404 18.55 -8.68 7.96
CA PRO A 404 19.56 -9.47 8.67
C PRO A 404 19.50 -10.96 8.35
N ASP A 405 20.66 -11.60 8.19
CA ASP A 405 20.76 -13.03 7.84
C ASP A 405 19.92 -13.92 8.77
N SER A 406 19.91 -13.62 10.07
CA SER A 406 19.11 -14.35 11.05
C SER A 406 17.59 -14.22 10.85
N PHE A 407 17.09 -13.10 10.32
CA PHE A 407 15.68 -12.98 9.90
C PHE A 407 15.43 -13.70 8.57
N ARG A 408 16.38 -13.65 7.63
CA ARG A 408 16.28 -14.41 6.37
C ARG A 408 16.29 -15.92 6.62
N ASP A 409 17.08 -16.39 7.57
CA ASP A 409 17.11 -17.77 8.03
C ASP A 409 15.79 -18.15 8.72
N LEU A 410 15.25 -17.27 9.57
CA LEU A 410 13.94 -17.46 10.21
C LEU A 410 12.82 -17.61 9.17
N LEU A 411 12.83 -16.75 8.14
CA LEU A 411 11.83 -16.76 7.07
C LEU A 411 12.02 -17.90 6.07
N SER A 412 13.24 -18.35 5.80
CA SER A 412 13.51 -19.44 4.85
C SER A 412 13.42 -20.82 5.49
N SER A 413 13.50 -20.91 6.82
CA SER A 413 13.34 -22.17 7.54
C SER A 413 11.96 -22.77 7.30
N ARG A 414 11.95 -24.05 6.93
CA ARG A 414 10.77 -24.88 6.71
C ARG A 414 10.91 -26.11 7.61
N PRO A 415 10.28 -26.14 8.80
CA PRO A 415 10.37 -27.29 9.70
C PRO A 415 9.89 -28.55 8.96
N ARG A 416 10.81 -29.47 8.64
CA ARG A 416 10.41 -30.75 8.06
C ARG A 416 9.85 -31.62 9.17
N VAL A 417 8.56 -31.90 9.11
CA VAL A 417 7.97 -33.02 9.84
C VAL A 417 8.53 -34.31 9.21
N GLY A 418 9.65 -34.80 9.74
CA GLY A 418 10.21 -36.09 9.35
C GLY A 418 9.36 -37.26 9.88
N ASP A 419 9.69 -38.49 9.44
CA ASP A 419 9.11 -39.75 9.95
C ASP A 419 9.31 -39.97 11.46
N ASP A 420 10.13 -39.14 12.10
CA ASP A 420 10.33 -39.11 13.54
C ASP A 420 9.84 -37.76 14.11
N PRO A 421 8.65 -37.71 14.75
CA PRO A 421 8.10 -36.49 15.35
C PRO A 421 8.95 -35.95 16.52
N PHE A 422 10.06 -36.60 16.85
CA PHE A 422 11.02 -36.18 17.87
C PHE A 422 12.38 -35.71 17.30
N SER A 423 12.60 -35.72 15.98
CA SER A 423 13.89 -35.39 15.38
C SER A 423 13.97 -33.98 14.79
N THR A 424 13.19 -33.03 15.29
CA THR A 424 13.32 -31.65 14.84
C THR A 424 14.55 -31.02 15.49
N GLU A 425 15.63 -30.89 14.72
CA GLU A 425 16.71 -29.91 14.93
C GLU A 425 16.20 -28.46 14.81
N THR A 426 14.94 -28.17 15.17
CA THR A 426 14.44 -26.80 15.23
C THR A 426 14.84 -26.17 16.55
N ASP A 427 15.41 -24.98 16.43
CA ASP A 427 15.58 -24.02 17.51
C ASP A 427 14.31 -23.98 18.39
N PRO A 428 14.41 -24.24 19.71
CA PRO A 428 13.26 -24.25 20.61
C PRO A 428 12.49 -22.92 20.61
N ASP A 429 13.14 -21.81 20.26
CA ASP A 429 12.54 -20.48 20.29
C ASP A 429 11.92 -20.07 18.94
N TYR A 430 12.05 -20.90 17.91
CA TYR A 430 11.63 -20.59 16.53
C TYR A 430 10.19 -20.09 16.38
N ILE A 431 9.23 -20.75 17.03
CA ILE A 431 7.81 -20.35 16.96
C ILE A 431 7.59 -19.02 17.67
N SER A 432 8.20 -18.85 18.85
CA SER A 432 8.16 -17.59 19.60
C SER A 432 8.75 -16.45 18.77
N ASP A 433 9.88 -16.68 18.11
CA ASP A 433 10.54 -15.67 17.28
C ASP A 433 9.73 -15.31 16.04
N LEU A 434 9.07 -16.28 15.40
CA LEU A 434 8.12 -15.99 14.32
C LEU A 434 6.96 -15.13 14.82
N SER A 435 6.40 -15.42 16.00
CA SER A 435 5.31 -14.63 16.57
C SER A 435 5.73 -13.21 16.93
N LYS A 436 6.90 -13.04 17.54
CA LYS A 436 7.48 -11.72 17.83
C LYS A 436 7.80 -10.94 16.57
N PHE A 437 8.33 -11.62 15.56
CA PHE A 437 8.64 -10.99 14.28
C PHE A 437 7.38 -10.58 13.51
N GLY A 438 6.36 -11.45 13.47
CA GLY A 438 5.06 -11.12 12.91
C GLY A 438 4.43 -9.92 13.60
N SER A 439 4.56 -9.84 14.93
CA SER A 439 4.11 -8.68 15.69
C SER A 439 4.90 -7.43 15.33
N LEU A 440 6.24 -7.48 15.24
CA LEU A 440 7.06 -6.33 14.80
C LEU A 440 6.67 -5.86 13.39
N VAL A 441 6.49 -6.78 12.44
CA VAL A 441 6.09 -6.47 11.06
C VAL A 441 4.72 -5.78 11.02
N ARG A 442 3.80 -6.19 11.89
CA ARG A 442 2.46 -5.58 12.01
C ARG A 442 2.50 -4.13 12.49
N GLU A 443 3.45 -3.76 13.35
CA GLU A 443 3.60 -2.38 13.84
C GLU A 443 4.02 -1.40 12.73
N ALA A 444 4.51 -1.92 11.60
CA ALA A 444 4.83 -1.07 10.47
C ALA A 444 3.55 -0.40 9.97
N ASN A 445 3.60 0.93 9.83
CA ASN A 445 2.51 1.72 9.31
C ASN A 445 2.12 1.19 7.90
N PRO A 446 0.82 1.05 7.59
CA PRO A 446 0.35 0.49 6.32
C PRO A 446 0.94 1.15 5.07
N ALA A 447 1.32 2.43 5.15
CA ALA A 447 1.92 3.17 4.04
C ALA A 447 3.36 2.76 3.70
N PHE A 448 4.00 1.95 4.56
CA PHE A 448 5.35 1.42 4.35
C PHE A 448 5.26 -0.01 3.81
N ALA A 449 5.35 -0.15 2.50
CA ALA A 449 5.43 -1.44 1.81
C ALA A 449 6.85 -2.06 1.87
N PRO A 450 6.99 -3.38 2.08
CA PRO A 450 8.27 -4.06 1.93
C PRO A 450 8.73 -4.06 0.47
N GLY A 451 9.99 -4.45 0.24
CA GLY A 451 10.48 -4.77 -1.11
C GLY A 451 9.84 -6.02 -1.70
N THR A 452 9.95 -6.20 -3.02
CA THR A 452 9.30 -7.32 -3.73
C THR A 452 9.78 -8.67 -3.19
N GLN A 453 11.10 -8.86 -3.08
CA GLN A 453 11.66 -10.12 -2.60
C GLN A 453 11.37 -10.36 -1.11
N PHE A 454 11.38 -9.31 -0.28
CA PHE A 454 11.02 -9.47 1.12
C PHE A 454 9.53 -9.84 1.27
N GLY A 455 8.65 -9.18 0.51
CA GLY A 455 7.22 -9.50 0.47
C GLY A 455 6.94 -10.92 0.00
N THR A 456 7.61 -11.41 -1.04
CA THR A 456 7.41 -12.80 -1.50
C THR A 456 7.89 -13.84 -0.48
N GLU A 457 8.95 -13.57 0.27
CA GLU A 457 9.39 -14.44 1.38
C GLU A 457 8.41 -14.41 2.56
N LEU A 458 7.84 -13.25 2.90
CA LEU A 458 6.80 -13.13 3.92
C LEU A 458 5.54 -13.92 3.53
N TYR A 459 5.07 -13.84 2.29
CA TYR A 459 3.94 -14.65 1.81
C TYR A 459 4.23 -16.14 1.81
N GLN A 460 5.38 -16.55 1.28
CA GLN A 460 5.79 -17.96 1.30
C GLN A 460 5.88 -18.48 2.73
N LYS A 461 6.34 -17.64 3.67
CA LYS A 461 6.41 -18.01 5.07
C LYS A 461 5.01 -18.16 5.68
N ALA A 462 4.10 -17.22 5.43
CA ALA A 462 2.72 -17.31 5.88
C ALA A 462 2.05 -18.59 5.36
N GLY A 463 2.23 -18.93 4.07
CA GLY A 463 1.72 -20.16 3.48
C GLY A 463 2.31 -21.43 4.12
N ASP A 464 3.63 -21.47 4.35
CA ASP A 464 4.31 -22.57 5.05
C ASP A 464 3.78 -22.80 6.47
N MET A 465 3.52 -21.70 7.20
CA MET A 465 2.97 -21.75 8.54
C MET A 465 1.58 -22.42 8.57
N MET A 466 0.71 -22.11 7.61
CA MET A 466 -0.64 -22.67 7.53
C MET A 466 -0.70 -24.09 6.94
N GLN A 467 0.39 -24.55 6.31
CA GLN A 467 0.52 -25.93 5.82
C GLN A 467 0.93 -26.91 6.91
N THR A 468 1.76 -26.46 7.84
CA THR A 468 2.41 -27.36 8.80
C THR A 468 1.37 -27.88 9.80
N PRO A 469 1.11 -29.19 9.86
CA PRO A 469 0.09 -29.73 10.75
C PRO A 469 0.40 -29.35 12.21
N VAL A 470 -0.49 -28.57 12.79
CA VAL A 470 -0.51 -28.17 14.20
C VAL A 470 -0.44 -29.40 15.14
N ASP A 471 -0.69 -30.61 14.64
CA ASP A 471 -0.50 -31.85 15.41
C ASP A 471 0.96 -32.16 15.80
N ALA A 472 1.96 -31.63 15.06
CA ALA A 472 3.36 -31.65 15.53
C ALA A 472 3.58 -30.63 16.67
N MET A 473 2.87 -29.50 16.64
CA MET A 473 2.92 -28.43 17.65
C MET A 473 2.13 -28.77 18.92
N ARG A 474 1.10 -29.61 18.86
CA ARG A 474 0.34 -30.09 20.04
C ARG A 474 1.18 -30.86 21.05
N TYR A 475 2.37 -31.33 20.67
CA TYR A 475 3.33 -31.95 21.58
C TYR A 475 4.28 -30.94 22.24
N SER A 476 4.46 -29.73 21.67
CA SER A 476 5.05 -28.60 22.40
C SER A 476 3.94 -27.89 23.18
N GLN A 477 4.11 -27.72 24.48
CA GLN A 477 3.10 -27.13 25.37
C GLN A 477 2.93 -25.61 25.17
N SER A 478 2.92 -25.11 23.92
CA SER A 478 2.72 -23.70 23.62
C SER A 478 1.23 -23.40 23.61
N GLU A 479 0.77 -22.67 24.64
CA GLU A 479 -0.61 -22.27 24.88
C GLU A 479 -1.15 -21.22 23.88
N ASP A 480 -0.41 -20.84 22.83
CA ASP A 480 -0.77 -19.68 21.98
C ASP A 480 -0.69 -19.97 20.46
N LEU A 481 -1.50 -20.93 19.99
CA LEU A 481 -1.71 -21.13 18.54
C LEU A 481 -2.25 -19.87 17.85
N SER A 482 -2.99 -19.03 18.58
CA SER A 482 -3.46 -17.73 18.11
C SER A 482 -2.31 -16.79 17.73
N ALA A 483 -1.23 -16.73 18.52
CA ALA A 483 -0.06 -15.91 18.19
C ALA A 483 0.68 -16.39 16.93
N TYR A 484 0.59 -17.67 16.61
CA TYR A 484 1.17 -18.23 15.38
C TYR A 484 0.35 -17.84 14.14
N ASP A 485 -0.97 -18.00 14.22
CA ASP A 485 -1.89 -17.58 13.15
C ASP A 485 -1.85 -16.06 12.95
N TRP A 486 -1.79 -15.27 14.03
CA TRP A 486 -1.63 -13.81 13.95
C TRP A 486 -0.33 -13.40 13.25
N ALA A 487 0.76 -14.14 13.46
CA ALA A 487 2.01 -13.86 12.79
C ALA A 487 1.93 -14.15 11.30
N ALA A 488 1.31 -15.27 10.91
CA ALA A 488 1.08 -15.61 9.51
C ALA A 488 0.20 -14.56 8.82
N ALA A 489 -0.89 -14.12 9.47
CA ALA A 489 -1.74 -13.04 9.00
C ALA A 489 -0.95 -11.73 8.84
N SER A 490 -0.11 -11.38 9.82
CA SER A 490 0.71 -10.16 9.79
C SER A 490 1.76 -10.17 8.67
N PHE A 491 2.36 -11.34 8.39
CA PHE A 491 3.28 -11.48 7.26
C PHE A 491 2.56 -11.33 5.92
N ALA A 492 1.39 -11.97 5.75
CA ALA A 492 0.61 -11.85 4.54
C ALA A 492 0.08 -10.41 4.33
N ASP A 493 -0.39 -9.75 5.39
CA ASP A 493 -0.80 -8.34 5.35
C ASP A 493 0.35 -7.44 4.90
N ALA A 494 1.50 -7.50 5.58
CA ALA A 494 2.64 -6.67 5.23
C ALA A 494 3.17 -6.96 3.82
N ALA A 495 3.19 -8.22 3.41
CA ALA A 495 3.60 -8.60 2.06
C ALA A 495 2.69 -8.03 0.98
N GLY A 496 1.37 -8.03 1.21
CA GLY A 496 0.38 -7.54 0.25
C GLY A 496 0.32 -6.04 0.08
N ARG A 497 1.00 -5.26 0.93
CA ARG A 497 1.24 -3.83 0.71
C ARG A 497 2.12 -3.56 -0.51
N ASN A 498 2.81 -4.59 -1.02
CA ASN A 498 3.57 -4.53 -2.27
C ASN A 498 2.87 -5.40 -3.34
N HIS A 499 2.26 -4.75 -4.32
CA HIS A 499 1.50 -5.42 -5.37
C HIS A 499 2.40 -6.24 -6.33
N ASP A 500 3.67 -5.85 -6.52
CA ASP A 500 4.65 -6.66 -7.27
C ASP A 500 4.90 -8.00 -6.57
N ALA A 501 4.98 -8.01 -5.23
CA ALA A 501 5.13 -9.23 -4.44
C ALA A 501 3.88 -10.12 -4.53
N ALA A 502 2.69 -9.54 -4.37
CA ALA A 502 1.44 -10.27 -4.50
C ALA A 502 1.27 -10.87 -5.91
N ASN A 503 1.57 -10.09 -6.96
CA ASN A 503 1.58 -10.55 -8.34
C ASN A 503 2.58 -11.71 -8.53
N ALA A 504 3.82 -11.59 -8.03
CA ALA A 504 4.81 -12.66 -8.13
C ALA A 504 4.35 -13.97 -7.45
N ILE A 505 3.63 -13.88 -6.32
CA ILE A 505 3.06 -15.04 -5.64
C ILE A 505 1.94 -15.69 -6.45
N LEU A 506 1.08 -14.89 -7.10
CA LEU A 506 -0.03 -15.37 -7.91
C LEU A 506 0.44 -15.97 -9.26
N THR A 507 1.34 -15.30 -9.97
CA THR A 507 1.73 -15.72 -11.32
C THR A 507 2.96 -16.62 -11.35
N GLY A 508 3.78 -16.60 -10.29
CA GLY A 508 5.09 -17.21 -10.26
C GLY A 508 6.18 -16.42 -10.99
N ASP A 509 5.84 -15.27 -11.59
CA ASP A 509 6.83 -14.42 -12.27
C ASP A 509 7.81 -13.81 -11.27
N GLY A 510 9.11 -13.90 -11.57
CA GLY A 510 10.17 -13.39 -10.69
C GLY A 510 10.48 -14.29 -9.48
N MET A 511 9.78 -15.41 -9.32
CA MET A 511 10.03 -16.39 -8.26
C MET A 511 11.15 -17.37 -8.64
N HIS A 512 11.71 -18.06 -7.64
CA HIS A 512 12.77 -19.06 -7.87
C HIS A 512 12.28 -20.24 -8.73
N GLU A 513 13.21 -20.93 -9.40
CA GLU A 513 12.90 -22.11 -10.21
C GLU A 513 12.21 -23.20 -9.38
N GLY A 514 11.05 -23.68 -9.84
CA GLY A 514 10.26 -24.69 -9.14
C GLY A 514 9.26 -24.16 -8.12
N TYR A 515 9.07 -22.83 -8.02
CA TYR A 515 7.94 -22.25 -7.30
C TYR A 515 6.60 -22.72 -7.91
N ASP A 516 5.65 -23.10 -7.05
CA ASP A 516 4.28 -23.44 -7.44
C ASP A 516 3.32 -22.45 -6.75
N PRO A 517 2.71 -21.52 -7.51
CA PRO A 517 1.72 -20.57 -6.98
C PRO A 517 0.58 -21.25 -6.21
N SER A 518 0.14 -22.43 -6.67
CA SER A 518 -0.98 -23.18 -6.08
C SER A 518 -0.68 -23.56 -4.64
N TYR A 519 0.59 -23.86 -4.32
CA TYR A 519 1.00 -24.22 -2.97
C TYR A 519 0.72 -23.09 -1.99
N THR A 520 1.32 -21.92 -2.21
CA THR A 520 1.23 -20.78 -1.27
C THR A 520 -0.20 -20.25 -1.19
N VAL A 521 -0.84 -20.07 -2.34
CA VAL A 521 -2.20 -19.51 -2.40
C VAL A 521 -3.21 -20.45 -1.74
N SER A 522 -3.19 -21.74 -2.07
CA SER A 522 -4.10 -22.73 -1.46
C SER A 522 -3.93 -22.78 0.06
N SER A 523 -2.68 -22.71 0.55
CA SER A 523 -2.38 -22.68 2.00
C SER A 523 -3.11 -21.56 2.74
N LEU A 524 -3.10 -20.36 2.15
CA LEU A 524 -3.65 -19.17 2.76
C LEU A 524 -5.17 -19.14 2.66
N VAL A 525 -5.74 -19.51 1.50
CA VAL A 525 -7.19 -19.41 1.29
C VAL A 525 -8.00 -20.56 1.88
N ARG A 526 -7.37 -21.70 2.18
CA ARG A 526 -8.03 -22.83 2.85
C ARG A 526 -8.05 -22.72 4.38
N HIS A 527 -7.20 -21.88 4.95
CA HIS A 527 -7.07 -21.76 6.41
C HIS A 527 -8.30 -21.06 7.02
N ASP A 528 -8.63 -21.43 8.25
CA ASP A 528 -9.70 -20.80 9.02
C ASP A 528 -9.15 -19.60 9.80
N TRP A 529 -9.36 -18.40 9.28
CA TRP A 529 -8.89 -17.16 9.89
C TRP A 529 -9.92 -16.54 10.87
N SER A 530 -11.01 -17.24 11.20
CA SER A 530 -12.08 -16.70 12.06
C SER A 530 -11.62 -16.35 13.47
N ALA A 531 -10.53 -16.96 13.95
CA ALA A 531 -9.95 -16.70 15.27
C ALA A 531 -8.95 -15.52 15.30
N THR A 532 -8.60 -14.95 14.15
CA THR A 532 -7.59 -13.88 14.03
C THR A 532 -8.17 -12.63 13.36
N ASP A 533 -7.87 -12.40 12.09
CA ASP A 533 -8.22 -11.20 11.33
C ASP A 533 -9.33 -11.43 10.29
N GLY A 534 -10.00 -12.60 10.34
CA GLY A 534 -11.06 -12.96 9.39
C GLY A 534 -10.54 -13.20 7.97
N GLY A 535 -9.22 -13.29 7.77
CA GLY A 535 -8.57 -13.52 6.49
C GLY A 535 -8.08 -12.24 5.82
N LEU A 536 -8.08 -11.10 6.51
CA LEU A 536 -7.68 -9.80 5.96
C LEU A 536 -6.25 -9.83 5.37
N GLY A 537 -5.28 -10.37 6.13
CA GLY A 537 -3.91 -10.48 5.68
C GLY A 537 -3.74 -11.45 4.51
N ALA A 538 -4.53 -12.52 4.43
CA ALA A 538 -4.51 -13.43 3.29
C ALA A 538 -5.21 -12.83 2.05
N ALA A 539 -6.24 -12.02 2.25
CA ALA A 539 -6.98 -11.32 1.20
C ALA A 539 -6.12 -10.29 0.47
N SER A 540 -5.05 -9.81 1.11
CA SER A 540 -4.09 -8.89 0.52
C SER A 540 -3.43 -9.42 -0.76
N LEU A 541 -3.46 -10.74 -0.99
CA LEU A 541 -2.97 -11.39 -2.21
C LEU A 541 -3.65 -10.90 -3.49
N PHE A 542 -4.94 -10.59 -3.42
CA PHE A 542 -5.75 -10.26 -4.61
C PHE A 542 -6.61 -9.01 -4.44
N GLN A 543 -6.70 -8.41 -3.24
CA GLN A 543 -7.47 -7.19 -3.03
C GLN A 543 -7.01 -6.04 -3.93
N TRP A 544 -5.70 -5.91 -4.14
CA TRP A 544 -5.08 -4.85 -4.94
C TRP A 544 -5.51 -4.87 -6.41
N ILE A 545 -5.96 -6.03 -6.91
CA ILE A 545 -6.46 -6.17 -8.28
C ILE A 545 -7.63 -5.20 -8.50
N ALA A 546 -8.48 -4.99 -7.50
CA ALA A 546 -9.61 -4.07 -7.61
C ALA A 546 -9.14 -2.62 -7.85
N ASP A 547 -8.17 -2.17 -7.07
CA ASP A 547 -7.68 -0.79 -7.10
C ASP A 547 -6.86 -0.50 -8.36
N ASP A 548 -5.93 -1.39 -8.69
CA ASP A 548 -5.00 -1.16 -9.80
C ASP A 548 -5.65 -1.41 -11.17
N SER A 549 -6.59 -2.35 -11.28
CA SER A 549 -7.27 -2.60 -12.56
C SER A 549 -8.09 -1.41 -13.07
N ALA A 550 -8.41 -0.45 -12.19
CA ALA A 550 -9.07 0.80 -12.55
C ALA A 550 -8.16 1.80 -13.31
N TYR A 551 -6.84 1.57 -13.35
CA TYR A 551 -5.95 2.42 -14.14
C TYR A 551 -6.26 2.33 -15.64
N PRO A 552 -6.10 3.44 -16.39
CA PRO A 552 -6.37 3.48 -17.82
C PRO A 552 -5.67 2.38 -18.61
N ALA A 553 -6.26 1.99 -19.75
CA ALA A 553 -5.63 1.02 -20.64
C ALA A 553 -4.22 1.47 -21.07
N GLY A 554 -3.26 0.56 -20.99
CA GLY A 554 -1.84 0.83 -21.27
C GLY A 554 -1.02 1.34 -20.08
N ASP A 555 -1.63 1.58 -18.92
CA ASP A 555 -0.90 1.77 -17.67
C ASP A 555 -0.29 0.44 -17.20
N PRO A 556 1.03 0.35 -16.90
CA PRO A 556 1.68 -0.89 -16.51
C PRO A 556 1.03 -1.59 -15.30
N ASP A 557 0.64 -0.83 -14.28
CA ASP A 557 0.10 -1.37 -13.03
C ASP A 557 -1.32 -1.91 -13.27
N GLY A 558 -2.11 -1.17 -14.06
CA GLY A 558 -3.44 -1.65 -14.49
C GLY A 558 -3.38 -2.90 -15.37
N GLU A 559 -2.41 -2.97 -16.28
CA GLU A 559 -2.19 -4.18 -17.10
C GLU A 559 -1.75 -5.37 -16.24
N GLN A 560 -0.93 -5.15 -15.22
CA GLN A 560 -0.50 -6.18 -14.27
C GLN A 560 -1.69 -6.71 -13.46
N ALA A 561 -2.50 -5.84 -12.87
CA ALA A 561 -3.71 -6.22 -12.12
C ALA A 561 -4.70 -7.01 -12.97
N ARG A 562 -5.01 -6.52 -14.18
CA ARG A 562 -5.92 -7.21 -15.10
C ARG A 562 -5.37 -8.57 -15.57
N ARG A 563 -4.03 -8.72 -15.66
CA ARG A 563 -3.40 -10.03 -15.93
C ARG A 563 -3.47 -10.95 -14.73
N ALA A 564 -3.18 -10.48 -13.52
CA ALA A 564 -3.25 -11.26 -12.29
C ALA A 564 -4.65 -11.88 -12.10
N LEU A 565 -5.72 -11.15 -12.46
CA LEU A 565 -7.09 -11.65 -12.46
C LEU A 565 -7.26 -12.97 -13.24
N THR A 566 -6.52 -13.16 -14.34
CA THR A 566 -6.64 -14.37 -15.18
C THR A 566 -6.05 -15.63 -14.53
N TYR A 567 -5.26 -15.50 -13.47
CA TYR A 567 -4.72 -16.62 -12.70
C TYR A 567 -5.63 -17.07 -11.56
N LEU A 568 -6.55 -16.21 -11.09
CA LEU A 568 -7.43 -16.53 -9.97
C LEU A 568 -8.28 -17.79 -10.17
N PRO A 569 -8.84 -18.08 -11.37
CA PRO A 569 -9.56 -19.33 -11.60
C PRO A 569 -8.77 -20.59 -11.26
N GLU A 570 -7.55 -20.70 -11.77
CA GLU A 570 -6.70 -21.88 -11.56
C GLU A 570 -6.31 -22.04 -10.09
N LEU A 571 -6.09 -20.92 -9.40
CA LEU A 571 -5.60 -20.90 -8.02
C LEU A 571 -6.69 -21.05 -6.97
N LEU A 572 -7.86 -20.45 -7.20
CA LEU A 572 -8.95 -20.40 -6.22
C LEU A 572 -10.06 -21.40 -6.55
N ALA A 573 -10.28 -21.71 -7.82
CA ALA A 573 -11.39 -22.51 -8.28
C ALA A 573 -11.04 -23.44 -9.45
N PRO A 574 -10.00 -24.28 -9.33
CA PRO A 574 -9.57 -25.14 -10.43
C PRO A 574 -10.71 -26.04 -10.90
N THR A 575 -10.97 -26.03 -12.22
CA THR A 575 -12.06 -26.78 -12.85
C THR A 575 -11.63 -28.15 -13.40
N ASP A 576 -10.33 -28.39 -13.55
CA ASP A 576 -9.78 -29.67 -13.95
C ASP A 576 -9.58 -30.59 -12.74
N ALA A 577 -9.97 -31.85 -12.87
CA ALA A 577 -9.50 -32.90 -11.96
C ALA A 577 -7.97 -32.86 -11.97
N ALA A 578 -7.37 -32.67 -10.78
CA ALA A 578 -5.94 -32.54 -10.58
C ALA A 578 -5.13 -33.35 -11.61
N PRO A 579 -4.24 -32.73 -12.41
CA PRO A 579 -3.33 -33.45 -13.30
C PRO A 579 -2.74 -34.67 -12.59
N ASP A 580 -2.50 -35.77 -13.32
CA ASP A 580 -1.96 -37.02 -12.76
C ASP A 580 -0.56 -36.77 -12.13
N TYR A 581 -0.53 -36.35 -10.87
CA TYR A 581 0.64 -35.87 -10.12
C TYR A 581 1.46 -37.05 -9.56
N ASN A 582 2.06 -37.82 -10.45
CA ASN A 582 3.06 -38.85 -10.09
C ASN A 582 4.50 -38.30 -9.96
N THR A 583 4.70 -36.98 -9.91
CA THR A 583 5.99 -36.35 -9.57
C THR A 583 6.10 -36.17 -8.05
N GLU A 584 7.28 -36.45 -7.49
CA GLU A 584 7.54 -36.52 -6.03
C GLU A 584 7.26 -35.23 -5.23
N GLY A 585 6.82 -34.14 -5.86
CA GLY A 585 6.35 -32.89 -5.21
C GLY A 585 4.83 -32.64 -5.27
N GLY A 586 4.08 -33.34 -6.13
CA GLY A 586 2.66 -33.06 -6.41
C GLY A 586 1.64 -33.79 -5.53
N ARG A 587 2.09 -34.52 -4.51
CA ARG A 587 1.22 -35.37 -3.66
C ARG A 587 0.42 -34.63 -2.57
N ARG A 588 0.52 -33.30 -2.43
CA ARG A 588 -0.04 -32.62 -1.23
C ARG A 588 -1.46 -32.08 -1.35
N PHE A 589 -2.01 -31.85 -2.55
CA PHE A 589 -3.29 -31.13 -2.68
C PHE A 589 -4.38 -31.82 -3.51
N ALA A 590 -4.05 -32.93 -4.18
CA ALA A 590 -5.05 -33.76 -4.83
C ALA A 590 -5.70 -34.67 -3.78
N GLU A 591 -6.97 -34.41 -3.45
CA GLU A 591 -7.84 -35.30 -2.66
C GLU A 591 -7.44 -35.47 -1.18
N GLU A 592 -7.46 -34.41 -0.38
CA GLU A 592 -7.44 -34.57 1.07
C GLU A 592 -8.80 -35.10 1.56
N GLY A 593 -8.92 -36.44 1.65
CA GLY A 593 -10.13 -37.13 2.12
C GLY A 593 -11.23 -37.34 1.08
N GLY A 594 -10.91 -37.20 -0.22
CA GLY A 594 -11.87 -37.37 -1.32
C GLY A 594 -12.77 -36.15 -1.57
N ARG A 595 -12.38 -34.97 -1.07
CA ARG A 595 -12.98 -33.67 -1.41
C ARG A 595 -12.21 -33.01 -2.54
N ASP A 596 -12.92 -32.28 -3.38
CA ASP A 596 -12.33 -31.45 -4.43
C ASP A 596 -11.63 -30.21 -3.82
N VAL A 597 -10.64 -29.66 -4.52
CA VAL A 597 -9.89 -28.46 -4.09
C VAL A 597 -10.83 -27.27 -3.96
N PHE A 598 -11.80 -27.14 -4.87
CA PHE A 598 -12.82 -26.10 -4.78
C PHE A 598 -13.64 -26.18 -3.50
N ASP A 599 -14.07 -27.38 -3.07
CA ASP A 599 -14.81 -27.55 -1.81
C ASP A 599 -13.98 -27.11 -0.59
N ILE A 600 -12.67 -27.36 -0.61
CA ILE A 600 -11.73 -26.96 0.44
C ILE A 600 -11.60 -25.44 0.49
N HIS A 601 -11.39 -24.79 -0.66
CA HIS A 601 -11.33 -23.33 -0.74
C HIS A 601 -12.67 -22.69 -0.36
N ARG A 602 -13.79 -23.29 -0.76
CA ARG A 602 -15.13 -22.83 -0.36
C ARG A 602 -15.29 -22.83 1.15
N GLU A 603 -14.82 -23.85 1.85
CA GLU A 603 -14.81 -23.88 3.32
C GLU A 603 -13.95 -22.76 3.93
N GLY A 604 -12.73 -22.55 3.40
CA GLY A 604 -11.82 -21.51 3.87
C GLY A 604 -12.39 -20.10 3.70
N PHE A 605 -12.97 -19.79 2.54
CA PHE A 605 -13.67 -18.51 2.29
C PHE A 605 -14.91 -18.35 3.17
N ALA A 606 -15.68 -19.41 3.41
CA ALA A 606 -16.86 -19.36 4.27
C ALA A 606 -16.49 -18.97 5.72
N ARG A 607 -15.35 -19.46 6.21
CA ARG A 607 -14.83 -19.19 7.56
C ARG A 607 -14.02 -17.90 7.65
N SER A 608 -13.62 -17.32 6.52
CA SER A 608 -12.73 -16.16 6.43
C SER A 608 -13.36 -15.09 5.53
N PRO A 609 -14.33 -14.31 6.03
CA PRO A 609 -15.18 -13.46 5.21
C PRO A 609 -14.43 -12.36 4.46
N GLU A 610 -13.26 -11.93 4.93
CA GLU A 610 -12.46 -10.90 4.25
C GLU A 610 -11.88 -11.40 2.91
N LEU A 611 -11.62 -12.72 2.77
CA LEU A 611 -11.25 -13.32 1.48
C LEU A 611 -12.36 -13.14 0.44
N ALA A 612 -13.60 -13.45 0.83
CA ALA A 612 -14.77 -13.32 -0.06
C ALA A 612 -15.05 -11.85 -0.40
N SER A 613 -14.95 -10.95 0.58
CA SER A 613 -15.10 -9.51 0.36
C SER A 613 -14.05 -8.96 -0.60
N ALA A 614 -12.77 -9.27 -0.41
CA ALA A 614 -11.72 -8.82 -1.32
C ALA A 614 -11.87 -9.38 -2.74
N LEU A 615 -12.28 -10.65 -2.88
CA LEU A 615 -12.52 -11.26 -4.19
C LEU A 615 -13.69 -10.57 -4.88
N SER A 616 -14.76 -10.24 -4.13
CA SER A 616 -15.90 -9.51 -4.67
C SER A 616 -15.51 -8.16 -5.25
N ARG A 617 -14.61 -7.41 -4.58
CA ARG A 617 -14.11 -6.12 -5.06
C ARG A 617 -13.28 -6.29 -6.34
N ALA A 618 -12.40 -7.29 -6.38
CA ALA A 618 -11.60 -7.60 -7.58
C ALA A 618 -12.48 -7.95 -8.78
N LEU A 619 -13.54 -8.75 -8.58
CA LEU A 619 -14.52 -9.08 -9.62
C LEU A 619 -15.38 -7.88 -10.02
N SER A 620 -15.84 -7.08 -9.05
CA SER A 620 -16.63 -5.87 -9.29
C SER A 620 -15.88 -4.84 -10.13
N ALA A 621 -14.58 -4.66 -9.89
CA ALA A 621 -13.75 -3.76 -10.70
C ALA A 621 -13.51 -4.28 -12.13
N ASN A 622 -13.74 -5.58 -12.39
CA ASN A 622 -13.44 -6.25 -13.65
C ASN A 622 -14.67 -6.97 -14.23
N MET A 623 -15.85 -6.35 -14.13
CA MET A 623 -17.12 -6.98 -14.53
C MET A 623 -17.14 -7.41 -16.01
N ASP A 624 -16.46 -6.67 -16.89
CA ASP A 624 -16.29 -7.00 -18.31
C ASP A 624 -15.54 -8.32 -18.53
N ALA A 625 -14.73 -8.76 -17.56
CA ALA A 625 -13.98 -10.01 -17.66
C ALA A 625 -14.85 -11.25 -17.45
N ILE A 626 -15.85 -11.14 -16.57
CA ILE A 626 -16.77 -12.23 -16.21
C ILE A 626 -18.07 -12.21 -17.03
N ASP A 627 -18.42 -11.05 -17.59
CA ASP A 627 -19.59 -10.89 -18.43
C ASP A 627 -19.27 -9.96 -19.62
N PRO A 628 -18.52 -10.45 -20.62
CA PRO A 628 -18.07 -9.65 -21.74
C PRO A 628 -19.19 -9.37 -22.74
N ALA A 629 -19.17 -8.16 -23.30
CA ALA A 629 -20.14 -7.71 -24.30
C ALA A 629 -20.23 -8.68 -25.49
N GLY A 630 -21.45 -8.96 -25.95
CA GLY A 630 -21.72 -9.88 -27.06
C GLY A 630 -21.63 -11.37 -26.71
N SER A 631 -21.45 -11.71 -25.43
CA SER A 631 -21.48 -13.10 -24.93
C SER A 631 -22.56 -13.24 -23.84
N PRO A 632 -23.86 -13.22 -24.20
CA PRO A 632 -24.96 -13.19 -23.23
C PRO A 632 -24.99 -14.40 -22.29
N ASP A 633 -24.50 -15.55 -22.74
CA ASP A 633 -24.38 -16.78 -21.93
C ASP A 633 -23.06 -16.84 -21.13
N GLY A 634 -22.24 -15.79 -21.18
CA GLY A 634 -20.87 -15.77 -20.69
C GLY A 634 -19.86 -16.31 -21.70
N TRP A 635 -18.58 -16.11 -21.42
CA TRP A 635 -17.50 -16.54 -22.31
C TRP A 635 -17.22 -18.04 -22.16
N THR A 636 -17.43 -18.82 -23.23
CA THR A 636 -17.23 -20.29 -23.20
C THR A 636 -15.83 -20.72 -23.62
N GLY A 637 -14.97 -19.79 -24.04
CA GLY A 637 -13.59 -20.10 -24.39
C GLY A 637 -12.70 -20.26 -23.16
N SER A 638 -11.42 -20.57 -23.38
CA SER A 638 -10.44 -20.60 -22.28
C SER A 638 -10.25 -19.21 -21.69
N THR A 639 -10.00 -19.16 -20.39
CA THR A 639 -9.54 -17.95 -19.69
C THR A 639 -8.25 -17.44 -20.33
N ARG A 640 -8.17 -16.14 -20.63
CA ARG A 640 -7.00 -15.51 -21.26
C ARG A 640 -7.03 -13.99 -21.21
N TYR A 641 -5.86 -13.40 -21.39
CA TYR A 641 -5.68 -11.96 -21.59
C TYR A 641 -5.67 -11.60 -23.10
N LEU A 642 -6.50 -10.65 -23.54
CA LEU A 642 -6.54 -10.14 -24.92
C LEU A 642 -6.27 -8.63 -24.98
N GLU A 643 -6.02 -8.13 -26.20
CA GLU A 643 -5.99 -6.69 -26.50
C GLU A 643 -7.41 -6.11 -26.29
N GLY A 644 -7.67 -5.60 -25.09
CA GLY A 644 -9.01 -5.21 -24.62
C GLY A 644 -9.35 -5.64 -23.18
N GLY A 645 -8.55 -6.51 -22.57
CA GLY A 645 -8.69 -6.90 -21.16
C GLY A 645 -8.76 -8.42 -20.95
N PRO A 646 -8.93 -8.85 -19.68
CA PRO A 646 -9.07 -10.26 -19.33
C PRO A 646 -10.44 -10.79 -19.76
N LEU A 647 -10.49 -12.06 -20.19
CA LEU A 647 -11.72 -12.81 -20.41
C LEU A 647 -11.65 -14.10 -19.59
N LEU A 648 -12.61 -14.30 -18.70
CA LEU A 648 -12.70 -15.49 -17.85
C LEU A 648 -13.72 -16.47 -18.42
N ASN A 649 -13.43 -17.77 -18.37
CA ASN A 649 -14.42 -18.79 -18.74
C ASN A 649 -15.66 -18.67 -17.84
N VAL A 650 -16.85 -18.95 -18.37
CA VAL A 650 -18.11 -18.86 -17.62
C VAL A 650 -18.14 -19.79 -16.40
N THR A 651 -17.52 -20.98 -16.48
CA THR A 651 -17.44 -21.92 -15.36
C THR A 651 -16.55 -21.37 -14.26
N ASP A 652 -15.35 -20.90 -14.63
CA ASP A 652 -14.39 -20.25 -13.74
C ASP A 652 -15.04 -19.03 -13.06
N SER A 653 -15.72 -18.21 -13.85
CA SER A 653 -16.43 -17.01 -13.39
C SER A 653 -17.51 -17.37 -12.37
N ASN A 654 -18.30 -18.41 -12.62
CA ASN A 654 -19.32 -18.87 -11.69
C ASN A 654 -18.73 -19.33 -10.35
N HIS A 655 -17.61 -20.06 -10.36
CA HIS A 655 -16.95 -20.45 -9.12
C HIS A 655 -16.38 -19.26 -8.34
N LEU A 656 -15.75 -18.29 -9.03
CA LEU A 656 -15.25 -17.08 -8.38
C LEU A 656 -16.40 -16.24 -7.79
N LEU A 657 -17.54 -16.15 -8.50
CA LEU A 657 -18.75 -15.50 -8.01
C LEU A 657 -19.33 -16.21 -6.78
N GLU A 658 -19.28 -17.55 -6.72
CA GLU A 658 -19.69 -18.31 -5.54
C GLU A 658 -18.78 -17.99 -4.35
N LEU A 659 -17.45 -18.04 -4.54
CA LEU A 659 -16.47 -17.72 -3.49
C LEU A 659 -16.63 -16.30 -2.97
N ALA A 660 -16.77 -15.32 -3.87
CA ALA A 660 -17.00 -13.93 -3.52
C ALA A 660 -18.33 -13.70 -2.78
N SER A 661 -19.33 -14.54 -3.03
CA SER A 661 -20.66 -14.45 -2.41
C SER A 661 -20.76 -15.09 -1.01
N LEU A 662 -19.67 -15.67 -0.50
CA LEU A 662 -19.65 -16.29 0.83
C LEU A 662 -19.72 -15.24 1.97
N SER A 663 -19.33 -13.98 1.73
CA SER A 663 -19.54 -12.88 2.68
C SER A 663 -20.78 -12.03 2.34
N ALA A 664 -21.38 -11.43 3.37
CA ALA A 664 -22.53 -10.52 3.18
C ALA A 664 -22.16 -9.24 2.43
N GLU A 665 -20.95 -8.73 2.67
CA GLU A 665 -20.38 -7.63 1.90
C GLU A 665 -20.19 -8.02 0.45
N GLY A 666 -19.57 -9.18 0.17
CA GLY A 666 -19.32 -9.59 -1.21
C GLY A 666 -20.59 -9.78 -2.03
N ARG A 667 -21.67 -10.32 -1.45
CA ARG A 667 -22.99 -10.33 -2.10
C ARG A 667 -23.47 -8.91 -2.40
N SER A 668 -23.46 -8.03 -1.42
CA SER A 668 -24.00 -6.68 -1.57
C SER A 668 -23.20 -5.85 -2.59
N THR A 669 -21.87 -5.96 -2.58
CA THR A 669 -20.97 -5.30 -3.53
C THR A 669 -21.21 -5.79 -4.95
N LEU A 670 -21.26 -7.11 -5.19
CA LEU A 670 -21.54 -7.66 -6.53
C LEU A 670 -22.92 -7.22 -7.04
N THR A 671 -23.97 -7.27 -6.20
CA THR A 671 -25.30 -6.83 -6.60
C THR A 671 -25.35 -5.34 -6.92
N ALA A 672 -24.69 -4.50 -6.12
CA ALA A 672 -24.58 -3.07 -6.39
C ALA A 672 -23.92 -2.80 -7.74
N THR A 673 -22.78 -3.46 -8.01
CA THR A 673 -22.05 -3.27 -9.27
C THR A 673 -22.83 -3.77 -10.49
N VAL A 674 -23.46 -4.94 -10.41
CA VAL A 674 -24.31 -5.47 -11.50
C VAL A 674 -25.48 -4.54 -11.78
N THR A 675 -26.11 -4.01 -10.72
CA THR A 675 -27.23 -3.07 -10.86
C THR A 675 -26.78 -1.75 -11.48
N GLN A 676 -25.63 -1.23 -11.06
CA GLN A 676 -25.06 -0.01 -11.61
C GLN A 676 -24.70 -0.18 -13.09
N ARG A 677 -23.99 -1.26 -13.44
CA ARG A 677 -23.61 -1.55 -14.84
C ARG A 677 -24.84 -1.66 -15.75
N ALA A 678 -25.87 -2.39 -15.32
CA ALA A 678 -27.11 -2.50 -16.08
C ALA A 678 -27.76 -1.12 -16.33
N ASN A 679 -27.71 -0.20 -15.35
CA ASN A 679 -28.21 1.16 -15.55
C ASN A 679 -27.37 1.94 -16.56
N ASP A 680 -26.04 1.83 -16.48
CA ASP A 680 -25.10 2.51 -17.37
C ASP A 680 -25.23 2.01 -18.82
N ASP A 681 -25.35 0.69 -19.02
CA ASP A 681 -25.54 0.06 -20.33
C ASP A 681 -26.88 0.48 -20.95
N LEU A 682 -27.97 0.47 -20.18
CA LEU A 682 -29.27 0.98 -20.63
C LEU A 682 -29.22 2.48 -20.95
N ALA A 683 -28.54 3.29 -20.13
CA ALA A 683 -28.42 4.73 -20.35
C ALA A 683 -27.62 5.04 -21.62
N ALA A 684 -26.55 4.29 -21.88
CA ALA A 684 -25.76 4.36 -23.10
C ALA A 684 -26.61 4.02 -24.33
N LEU A 685 -27.38 2.92 -24.28
CA LEU A 685 -28.29 2.52 -25.36
C LEU A 685 -29.35 3.59 -25.65
N PHE A 686 -29.97 4.16 -24.62
CA PHE A 686 -30.94 5.24 -24.82
C PHE A 686 -30.30 6.51 -25.40
N ALA A 687 -29.07 6.84 -25.00
CA ALA A 687 -28.34 7.98 -25.53
C ALA A 687 -27.96 7.79 -27.01
N GLU A 688 -27.53 6.59 -27.40
CA GLU A 688 -27.24 6.23 -28.79
C GLU A 688 -28.49 6.34 -29.68
N ASP A 689 -29.62 5.77 -29.25
CA ASP A 689 -30.90 5.83 -29.96
C ASP A 689 -31.44 7.27 -30.09
N ALA A 690 -31.19 8.11 -29.07
CA ALA A 690 -31.53 9.54 -29.14
C ALA A 690 -30.67 10.30 -30.15
N ALA A 691 -29.37 9.97 -30.25
CA ALA A 691 -28.44 10.59 -31.18
C ALA A 691 -28.81 10.32 -32.65
N ASP A 692 -29.42 9.17 -32.95
CA ASP A 692 -29.91 8.79 -34.29
C ASP A 692 -31.17 9.57 -34.73
N GLY A 693 -31.69 10.46 -33.88
CA GLY A 693 -32.67 11.49 -34.24
C GLY A 693 -34.11 10.98 -34.42
N ARG A 694 -34.36 9.69 -34.19
CA ARG A 694 -35.69 9.10 -34.03
C ARG A 694 -35.62 7.96 -33.03
N PRO A 695 -36.06 8.17 -31.77
CA PRO A 695 -36.07 7.08 -30.80
C PRO A 695 -36.89 5.90 -31.35
N GLY A 696 -36.23 4.77 -31.51
CA GLY A 696 -36.72 3.59 -32.21
C GLY A 696 -37.03 2.42 -31.29
N ASP A 697 -37.35 1.29 -31.90
CA ASP A 697 -37.47 0.00 -31.22
C ASP A 697 -36.07 -0.50 -30.81
N LEU A 698 -35.85 -0.68 -29.51
CA LEU A 698 -34.59 -1.14 -28.94
C LEU A 698 -34.50 -2.66 -28.79
N SER A 699 -35.53 -3.41 -29.17
CA SER A 699 -35.63 -4.86 -28.95
C SER A 699 -34.39 -5.64 -29.41
N SER A 700 -33.83 -5.30 -30.58
CA SER A 700 -32.64 -5.97 -31.13
C SER A 700 -31.34 -5.62 -30.38
N ALA A 701 -31.21 -4.39 -29.89
CA ALA A 701 -30.05 -3.96 -29.10
C ALA A 701 -30.11 -4.56 -27.69
N LEU A 702 -31.29 -4.51 -27.06
CA LEU A 702 -31.54 -5.12 -25.75
C LEU A 702 -31.40 -6.63 -25.78
N ALA A 703 -31.67 -7.29 -26.91
CA ALA A 703 -31.41 -8.72 -27.05
C ALA A 703 -29.93 -9.09 -26.81
N GLN A 704 -28.99 -8.16 -27.06
CA GLN A 704 -27.55 -8.33 -26.86
C GLN A 704 -27.07 -7.97 -25.45
N VAL A 705 -27.92 -7.31 -24.65
CA VAL A 705 -27.61 -6.95 -23.26
C VAL A 705 -27.79 -8.17 -22.37
N SER A 706 -26.75 -8.51 -21.61
CA SER A 706 -26.66 -9.70 -20.75
C SER A 706 -27.24 -9.50 -19.34
N ASP A 707 -27.62 -8.28 -18.94
CA ASP A 707 -27.97 -7.92 -17.56
C ASP A 707 -28.87 -8.92 -16.82
N GLY A 708 -29.96 -9.36 -17.46
CA GLY A 708 -30.91 -10.30 -16.85
C GLY A 708 -30.33 -11.68 -16.63
N LEU A 709 -29.65 -12.21 -17.65
CA LEU A 709 -28.98 -13.51 -17.60
C LEU A 709 -27.83 -13.48 -16.59
N PHE A 710 -27.02 -12.42 -16.61
CA PHE A 710 -25.88 -12.30 -15.70
C PHE A 710 -26.31 -12.11 -14.25
N ALA A 711 -27.30 -11.25 -13.97
CA ALA A 711 -27.87 -11.12 -12.64
C ALA A 711 -28.45 -12.45 -12.14
N GLY A 712 -29.13 -13.22 -13.00
CA GLY A 712 -29.60 -14.57 -12.67
C GLY A 712 -28.45 -15.56 -12.39
N ARG A 713 -27.33 -15.48 -13.14
CA ARG A 713 -26.12 -16.27 -12.85
C ARG A 713 -25.56 -15.92 -11.47
N LEU A 714 -25.38 -14.63 -11.18
CA LEU A 714 -24.86 -14.13 -9.91
C LEU A 714 -25.71 -14.64 -8.74
N GLU A 715 -27.02 -14.48 -8.82
CA GLU A 715 -27.93 -14.93 -7.77
C GLU A 715 -27.88 -16.42 -7.53
N ARG A 716 -27.77 -17.24 -8.58
CA ARG A 716 -27.56 -18.67 -8.42
C ARG A 716 -26.30 -18.98 -7.62
N GLN A 717 -25.21 -18.24 -7.85
CA GLN A 717 -23.98 -18.42 -7.08
C GLN A 717 -24.11 -17.91 -5.64
N MET A 718 -24.90 -16.85 -5.39
CA MET A 718 -25.25 -16.42 -4.03
C MET A 718 -26.06 -17.48 -3.29
N VAL A 719 -27.03 -18.12 -3.95
CA VAL A 719 -27.79 -19.25 -3.39
C VAL A 719 -26.85 -20.38 -3.00
N ASN A 720 -25.95 -20.79 -3.90
CA ASN A 720 -24.97 -21.83 -3.62
C ASN A 720 -24.10 -21.47 -2.40
N ALA A 721 -23.60 -20.24 -2.36
CA ALA A 721 -22.75 -19.75 -1.28
C ALA A 721 -23.46 -19.75 0.08
N VAL A 722 -24.67 -19.18 0.16
CA VAL A 722 -25.41 -19.09 1.44
C VAL A 722 -25.89 -20.47 1.90
N THR A 723 -26.36 -21.30 0.98
CA THR A 723 -26.72 -22.69 1.29
C THR A 723 -25.54 -23.44 1.90
N TYR A 724 -24.33 -23.19 1.39
CA TYR A 724 -23.13 -23.78 1.93
C TYR A 724 -22.76 -23.25 3.32
N THR A 725 -22.80 -21.93 3.54
CA THR A 725 -22.52 -21.35 4.88
C THR A 725 -23.50 -21.85 5.94
N ASP A 726 -24.78 -22.04 5.56
CA ASP A 726 -25.82 -22.57 6.44
C ASP A 726 -25.56 -24.04 6.79
N GLN A 727 -25.12 -24.85 5.82
CA GLN A 727 -24.71 -26.25 6.05
C GLN A 727 -23.50 -26.36 6.98
N LEU A 728 -22.57 -25.40 6.92
CA LEU A 728 -21.42 -25.33 7.82
C LEU A 728 -21.76 -24.78 9.21
N GLY A 729 -22.95 -24.19 9.39
CA GLY A 729 -23.35 -23.53 10.63
C GLY A 729 -22.54 -22.28 10.97
N VAL A 730 -22.02 -21.58 9.95
CA VAL A 730 -21.16 -20.41 10.10
C VAL A 730 -21.98 -19.11 10.24
N THR A 731 -23.17 -19.06 9.66
CA THR A 731 -24.03 -17.86 9.60
C THR A 731 -25.19 -17.89 10.60
N GLU A 732 -25.63 -16.70 11.02
CA GLU A 732 -26.81 -16.49 11.90
C GLU A 732 -28.14 -16.40 11.11
N TYR A 733 -28.07 -16.31 9.78
CA TYR A 733 -29.24 -16.34 8.91
C TYR A 733 -29.78 -17.76 8.85
N ASN A 734 -30.94 -18.01 9.46
CA ASN A 734 -31.63 -19.29 9.36
C ASN A 734 -32.40 -19.45 8.02
N ASP A 735 -32.16 -18.59 7.02
CA ASP A 735 -32.89 -18.55 5.74
C ASP A 735 -32.03 -17.92 4.61
N SER A 736 -31.63 -18.74 3.64
CA SER A 736 -30.82 -18.33 2.48
C SER A 736 -31.48 -17.25 1.63
N ALA A 737 -32.81 -17.33 1.51
CA ALA A 737 -33.57 -16.41 0.69
C ALA A 737 -33.67 -15.01 1.32
N ALA A 738 -33.67 -14.93 2.65
CA ALA A 738 -33.60 -13.65 3.37
C ALA A 738 -32.25 -12.94 3.15
N ALA A 739 -31.13 -13.69 3.18
CA ALA A 739 -29.80 -13.15 2.96
C ALA A 739 -29.61 -12.58 1.55
N ILE A 740 -30.15 -13.27 0.53
CA ILE A 740 -30.12 -12.81 -0.87
C ILE A 740 -30.99 -11.57 -1.04
N TYR A 741 -32.20 -11.58 -0.49
CA TYR A 741 -33.11 -10.43 -0.56
C TYR A 741 -32.52 -9.18 0.09
N GLN A 742 -31.80 -9.34 1.21
CA GLN A 742 -31.09 -8.25 1.85
C GLN A 742 -29.96 -7.70 0.96
N ALA A 743 -29.14 -8.57 0.36
CA ALA A 743 -28.08 -8.16 -0.55
C ALA A 743 -28.63 -7.37 -1.75
N LYS A 744 -29.74 -7.82 -2.35
CA LYS A 744 -30.47 -7.07 -3.38
C LYS A 744 -30.91 -5.69 -2.91
N THR A 745 -31.56 -5.65 -1.74
CA THR A 745 -32.06 -4.39 -1.18
C THR A 745 -30.93 -3.37 -0.95
N ILE A 746 -29.78 -3.84 -0.44
CA ILE A 746 -28.60 -2.99 -0.25
C ILE A 746 -28.02 -2.57 -1.60
N GLY A 747 -27.80 -3.52 -2.51
CA GLY A 747 -27.21 -3.25 -3.82
C GLY A 747 -27.99 -2.22 -4.65
N ILE A 748 -29.32 -2.30 -4.64
CA ILE A 748 -30.21 -1.34 -5.32
C ILE A 748 -30.08 0.06 -4.70
N LYS A 749 -30.07 0.16 -3.37
CA LYS A 749 -29.95 1.44 -2.66
C LYS A 749 -28.60 2.08 -2.93
N VAL A 750 -27.52 1.30 -2.83
CA VAL A 750 -26.16 1.75 -3.12
C VAL A 750 -26.05 2.23 -4.57
N ALA A 751 -26.51 1.44 -5.54
CA ALA A 751 -26.51 1.85 -6.95
C ALA A 751 -27.32 3.14 -7.16
N GLY A 752 -28.49 3.27 -6.53
CA GLY A 752 -29.29 4.49 -6.55
C GLY A 752 -28.58 5.72 -5.97
N ASP A 753 -27.92 5.55 -4.82
CA ASP A 753 -27.14 6.62 -4.17
C ASP A 753 -25.94 7.04 -5.03
N MET A 754 -25.25 6.08 -5.66
CA MET A 754 -24.14 6.36 -6.58
C MET A 754 -24.58 7.16 -7.81
N LEU A 755 -25.81 6.94 -8.31
CA LEU A 755 -26.38 7.72 -9.40
C LEU A 755 -26.76 9.15 -8.99
N LEU A 756 -27.06 9.38 -7.71
CA LEU A 756 -27.50 10.67 -7.16
C LEU A 756 -26.36 11.48 -6.53
N ALA A 757 -25.19 10.87 -6.32
CA ALA A 757 -24.03 11.53 -5.74
C ALA A 757 -23.56 12.68 -6.66
N PRO A 758 -23.58 13.95 -6.21
CA PRO A 758 -22.94 15.01 -6.95
C PRO A 758 -21.43 14.74 -7.02
N ALA A 759 -20.79 15.08 -8.15
CA ALA A 759 -19.35 14.96 -8.39
C ALA A 759 -18.45 15.80 -7.43
N ALA A 760 -18.97 16.26 -6.30
CA ALA A 760 -18.24 16.93 -5.23
C ALA A 760 -18.90 16.65 -3.87
N GLY A 761 -18.16 16.01 -2.95
CA GLY A 761 -18.45 16.11 -1.52
C GLY A 761 -18.73 14.82 -0.77
N LEU A 762 -17.77 13.90 -0.73
CA LEU A 762 -17.57 13.03 0.44
C LEU A 762 -16.14 13.23 0.91
N GLY A 763 -15.99 13.45 2.22
CA GLY A 763 -14.77 13.94 2.83
C GLY A 763 -13.56 13.09 2.46
N ALA A 764 -12.44 13.76 2.20
CA ALA A 764 -11.14 13.12 2.14
C ALA A 764 -10.99 12.24 3.38
N VAL A 765 -10.98 10.92 3.17
CA VAL A 765 -10.33 10.00 4.08
C VAL A 765 -8.91 10.55 4.25
N PRO A 766 -8.46 10.90 5.46
CA PRO A 766 -7.08 11.33 5.66
C PRO A 766 -6.18 10.12 5.38
N GLY A 767 -5.64 10.02 4.16
CA GLY A 767 -4.69 8.97 3.80
C GLY A 767 -4.70 8.52 2.35
N ASP A 768 -5.81 8.59 1.62
CA ASP A 768 -5.88 7.95 0.30
C ASP A 768 -5.80 8.93 -0.88
N GLY A 769 -4.92 8.58 -1.82
CA GLY A 769 -4.79 9.22 -3.12
C GLY A 769 -6.14 9.29 -3.84
N VAL A 770 -6.49 10.50 -4.31
CA VAL A 770 -7.80 10.91 -4.81
C VAL A 770 -8.19 10.29 -6.18
N LYS A 771 -7.95 8.99 -6.43
CA LYS A 771 -8.16 8.40 -7.78
C LYS A 771 -8.83 7.01 -7.82
N SER A 772 -9.07 6.36 -6.68
CA SER A 772 -9.92 5.15 -6.51
C SER A 772 -11.32 5.46 -5.97
N ALA A 773 -11.70 6.74 -5.92
CA ALA A 773 -12.85 7.24 -5.17
C ALA A 773 -14.19 6.55 -5.51
N GLY A 774 -14.36 5.95 -6.69
CA GLY A 774 -15.57 5.21 -7.06
C GLY A 774 -15.72 3.87 -6.33
N GLN A 775 -14.67 3.03 -6.29
CA GLN A 775 -14.71 1.74 -5.61
C GLN A 775 -14.62 1.90 -4.10
N SER A 776 -13.73 2.77 -3.61
CA SER A 776 -13.68 3.07 -2.18
C SER A 776 -15.00 3.68 -1.67
N LEU A 777 -15.70 4.46 -2.49
CA LEU A 777 -17.04 4.95 -2.17
C LEU A 777 -18.08 3.83 -2.19
N LEU A 778 -18.06 2.94 -3.19
CA LEU A 778 -18.94 1.77 -3.24
C LEU A 778 -18.81 0.95 -1.96
N ASP A 779 -17.59 0.59 -1.58
CA ASP A 779 -17.30 -0.22 -0.40
C ASP A 779 -17.73 0.46 0.90
N LEU A 780 -17.39 1.74 1.08
CA LEU A 780 -17.82 2.52 2.25
C LEU A 780 -19.35 2.61 2.33
N THR A 781 -20.02 2.77 1.19
CA THR A 781 -21.48 2.88 1.12
C THR A 781 -22.12 1.54 1.46
N VAL A 782 -21.69 0.44 0.85
CA VAL A 782 -22.16 -0.93 1.14
C VAL A 782 -22.00 -1.24 2.63
N LYS A 783 -20.81 -0.99 3.19
CA LYS A 783 -20.53 -1.22 4.61
C LYS A 783 -21.44 -0.39 5.52
N SER A 784 -21.67 0.88 5.17
CA SER A 784 -22.58 1.76 5.93
C SER A 784 -24.03 1.25 5.97
N TYR A 785 -24.48 0.55 4.93
CA TYR A 785 -25.80 -0.08 4.89
C TYR A 785 -25.84 -1.39 5.68
N LEU A 786 -24.79 -2.20 5.62
CA LEU A 786 -24.70 -3.46 6.36
C LEU A 786 -24.67 -3.26 7.89
N ASP A 787 -24.08 -2.16 8.34
CA ASP A 787 -24.00 -1.82 9.77
C ASP A 787 -25.34 -1.31 10.34
N GLN A 788 -26.32 -0.98 9.50
CA GLN A 788 -27.61 -0.47 9.95
C GLN A 788 -28.51 -1.60 10.53
N PRO A 789 -29.06 -1.44 11.75
CA PRO A 789 -29.83 -2.49 12.42
C PRO A 789 -31.07 -2.96 11.66
N GLU A 790 -31.72 -2.04 10.94
CA GLU A 790 -32.94 -2.34 10.18
C GLU A 790 -32.70 -3.35 9.04
N TYR A 791 -31.50 -3.34 8.43
CA TYR A 791 -31.16 -4.26 7.34
C TYR A 791 -30.90 -5.67 7.82
N ARG A 792 -30.49 -5.86 9.08
CA ARG A 792 -30.31 -7.19 9.68
C ARG A 792 -31.64 -7.93 9.93
N THR A 793 -32.79 -7.26 9.82
CA THR A 793 -34.11 -7.81 10.18
C THR A 793 -35.11 -7.85 9.02
N VAL A 794 -34.64 -7.74 7.78
CA VAL A 794 -35.52 -7.69 6.62
C VAL A 794 -36.26 -9.02 6.43
N GLN A 795 -37.60 -8.97 6.47
CA GLN A 795 -38.45 -10.14 6.20
C GLN A 795 -38.61 -10.35 4.70
N MET A 796 -38.38 -11.59 4.23
CA MET A 796 -38.55 -11.94 2.82
C MET A 796 -40.02 -11.80 2.37
N PRO A 797 -40.29 -11.14 1.23
CA PRO A 797 -41.61 -11.14 0.57
C PRO A 797 -41.98 -12.53 0.01
N ASP A 798 -43.28 -12.79 -0.20
CA ASP A 798 -43.73 -14.03 -0.89
C ASP A 798 -43.34 -14.06 -2.38
N GLU A 799 -43.38 -15.24 -3.03
CA GLU A 799 -42.95 -15.44 -4.43
C GLU A 799 -43.66 -14.49 -5.42
N TYR A 800 -44.94 -14.21 -5.18
CA TYR A 800 -45.72 -13.30 -6.03
C TYR A 800 -45.25 -11.85 -5.85
N GLN A 801 -44.97 -11.44 -4.62
CA GLN A 801 -44.38 -10.14 -4.31
C GLN A 801 -42.98 -10.02 -4.88
N LEU A 802 -42.18 -11.09 -4.90
CA LEU A 802 -40.83 -11.09 -5.45
C LEU A 802 -40.85 -10.83 -6.96
N ALA A 803 -41.67 -11.55 -7.73
CA ALA A 803 -41.84 -11.30 -9.16
C ALA A 803 -42.42 -9.90 -9.47
N ALA A 804 -43.30 -9.38 -8.59
CA ALA A 804 -43.82 -8.03 -8.71
C ALA A 804 -42.75 -6.96 -8.41
N ASN A 805 -41.87 -7.22 -7.43
CA ASN A 805 -40.75 -6.36 -7.08
C ASN A 805 -39.72 -6.31 -8.22
N GLU A 806 -39.31 -7.45 -8.77
CA GLU A 806 -38.38 -7.52 -9.92
C GLU A 806 -38.94 -6.76 -11.13
N ARG A 807 -40.24 -6.88 -11.40
CA ARG A 807 -40.92 -6.14 -12.48
C ARG A 807 -40.98 -4.64 -12.21
N THR A 808 -41.07 -4.23 -10.95
CA THR A 808 -41.07 -2.81 -10.55
C THR A 808 -39.66 -2.25 -10.67
N GLU A 809 -38.66 -3.00 -10.21
CA GLU A 809 -37.25 -2.66 -10.26
C GLU A 809 -36.77 -2.44 -11.70
N VAL A 810 -37.00 -3.39 -12.60
CA VAL A 810 -36.58 -3.23 -14.00
C VAL A 810 -37.25 -2.03 -14.67
N LYS A 811 -38.49 -1.68 -14.28
CA LYS A 811 -39.15 -0.45 -14.78
C LYS A 811 -38.50 0.81 -14.21
N ASP A 812 -38.17 0.82 -12.93
CA ASP A 812 -37.48 1.94 -12.29
C ASP A 812 -36.12 2.19 -12.95
N ARG A 813 -35.37 1.11 -13.23
CA ARG A 813 -34.11 1.19 -13.97
C ARG A 813 -34.30 1.78 -15.37
N LEU A 814 -35.31 1.32 -16.11
CA LEU A 814 -35.61 1.87 -17.44
C LEU A 814 -36.00 3.36 -17.39
N ILE A 815 -36.79 3.77 -16.39
CA ILE A 815 -37.13 5.18 -16.17
C ILE A 815 -35.87 5.99 -15.86
N GLN A 816 -35.01 5.48 -14.98
CA GLN A 816 -33.78 6.15 -14.56
C GLN A 816 -32.76 6.28 -15.70
N ALA A 817 -32.54 5.23 -16.48
CA ALA A 817 -31.65 5.23 -17.64
C ALA A 817 -32.17 6.19 -18.74
N ALA A 818 -33.48 6.22 -18.96
CA ALA A 818 -34.10 7.19 -19.87
C ALA A 818 -33.97 8.63 -19.35
N TYR A 819 -34.03 8.83 -18.03
CA TYR A 819 -33.82 10.14 -17.41
C TYR A 819 -32.38 10.63 -17.61
N GLN A 820 -31.39 9.76 -17.35
CA GLN A 820 -29.96 10.06 -17.50
C GLN A 820 -29.57 10.37 -18.95
N SER A 821 -30.15 9.66 -19.91
CA SER A 821 -29.97 9.92 -21.34
C SER A 821 -30.73 11.15 -21.85
N GLY A 822 -31.56 11.79 -21.01
CA GLY A 822 -32.39 12.93 -21.39
C GLY A 822 -33.56 12.56 -22.32
N THR A 823 -33.94 11.28 -22.36
CA THR A 823 -34.96 10.73 -23.26
C THR A 823 -36.29 10.42 -22.57
N LEU A 824 -36.37 10.60 -21.25
CA LEU A 824 -37.57 10.33 -20.46
C LEU A 824 -38.72 11.29 -20.80
N ASP A 825 -39.93 10.73 -20.90
CA ASP A 825 -41.14 11.53 -21.09
C ASP A 825 -41.34 12.51 -19.92
N PRO A 826 -41.58 13.81 -20.14
CA PRO A 826 -41.80 14.79 -19.07
C PRO A 826 -42.90 14.42 -18.07
N ARG A 827 -43.89 13.60 -18.48
CA ARG A 827 -44.96 13.10 -17.59
C ARG A 827 -44.47 12.10 -16.56
N LEU A 828 -43.28 11.53 -16.74
CA LEU A 828 -42.60 10.62 -15.82
C LEU A 828 -41.56 11.35 -14.96
N MET A 829 -41.40 12.67 -15.12
CA MET A 829 -40.50 13.48 -14.31
C MET A 829 -41.15 14.82 -13.88
N PRO A 830 -42.23 14.80 -13.08
CA PRO A 830 -42.78 16.01 -12.52
C PRO A 830 -41.70 16.73 -11.69
N GLU A 831 -41.59 18.05 -11.87
CA GLU A 831 -40.57 18.88 -11.21
C GLU A 831 -39.10 18.53 -11.54
N GLY A 832 -38.89 17.74 -12.60
CA GLY A 832 -37.55 17.35 -13.06
C GLY A 832 -36.95 16.17 -12.29
N ILE A 833 -37.75 15.47 -11.46
CA ILE A 833 -37.32 14.28 -10.71
C ILE A 833 -38.04 13.06 -11.30
N PRO A 834 -37.33 11.99 -11.69
CA PRO A 834 -37.96 10.78 -12.22
C PRO A 834 -38.87 10.12 -11.17
N LEU A 835 -40.07 9.71 -11.58
CA LEU A 835 -41.00 8.96 -10.74
C LEU A 835 -40.52 7.52 -10.55
N ASN A 836 -40.63 7.01 -9.33
CA ASN A 836 -40.55 5.56 -9.11
C ASN A 836 -41.84 4.90 -9.60
N SER A 837 -41.73 3.81 -10.33
CA SER A 837 -42.88 3.10 -10.94
C SER A 837 -43.88 2.58 -9.91
N LYS A 838 -43.45 2.31 -8.67
CA LYS A 838 -44.34 1.94 -7.56
C LYS A 838 -45.23 3.07 -7.09
N ASP A 839 -44.80 4.32 -7.29
CA ASP A 839 -45.49 5.54 -6.86
C ASP A 839 -46.43 6.07 -7.96
N ILE A 840 -46.42 5.44 -9.14
CA ILE A 840 -47.30 5.83 -10.26
C ILE A 840 -48.70 5.26 -10.04
N GLU A 841 -49.66 6.16 -9.81
CA GLU A 841 -51.06 5.78 -9.61
C GLU A 841 -51.63 5.03 -10.83
N PRO A 842 -52.34 3.91 -10.62
CA PRO A 842 -53.02 3.19 -11.70
C PRO A 842 -53.98 4.09 -12.48
N ASN A 843 -53.88 4.08 -13.82
CA ASN A 843 -54.68 4.90 -14.75
C ASN A 843 -54.36 6.40 -14.81
N SER A 844 -53.35 6.88 -14.09
CA SER A 844 -52.82 8.25 -14.23
C SER A 844 -52.25 8.50 -15.63
N ASP A 845 -52.06 9.77 -15.98
CA ASP A 845 -51.39 10.11 -17.25
C ASP A 845 -49.91 9.69 -17.26
N ALA A 846 -49.27 9.63 -16.08
CA ALA A 846 -47.96 9.02 -15.90
C ALA A 846 -47.99 7.51 -16.18
N ALA A 847 -49.01 6.76 -15.71
CA ALA A 847 -49.16 5.34 -16.01
C ALA A 847 -49.34 5.08 -17.52
N LYS A 848 -50.09 5.93 -18.21
CA LYS A 848 -50.22 5.87 -19.67
C LYS A 848 -48.90 6.19 -20.37
N ALA A 849 -48.17 7.20 -19.90
CA ALA A 849 -46.87 7.58 -20.44
C ALA A 849 -45.84 6.45 -20.29
N LEU A 850 -45.78 5.80 -19.12
CA LEU A 850 -44.91 4.66 -18.88
C LEU A 850 -45.24 3.48 -19.79
N ARG A 851 -46.54 3.16 -19.98
CA ARG A 851 -46.96 2.10 -20.88
C ARG A 851 -46.54 2.39 -22.33
N VAL A 852 -46.81 3.60 -22.81
CA VAL A 852 -46.41 4.02 -24.16
C VAL A 852 -44.89 3.96 -24.33
N PHE A 853 -44.14 4.44 -23.34
CA PHE A 853 -42.69 4.36 -23.34
C PHE A 853 -42.18 2.90 -23.45
N ILE A 854 -42.76 1.97 -22.67
CA ILE A 854 -42.40 0.55 -22.72
C ILE A 854 -42.78 -0.09 -24.06
N GLU A 855 -43.95 0.22 -24.62
CA GLU A 855 -44.45 -0.35 -25.87
C GLU A 855 -43.70 0.19 -27.09
N ASP A 856 -43.55 1.52 -27.22
CA ASP A 856 -42.94 2.17 -28.38
C ASP A 856 -41.44 1.88 -28.51
N ARG A 857 -40.75 1.62 -27.38
CA ARG A 857 -39.32 1.29 -27.33
C ARG A 857 -39.05 -0.23 -27.37
N GLY A 858 -40.08 -1.07 -27.47
CA GLY A 858 -39.91 -2.54 -27.53
C GLY A 858 -39.44 -3.19 -26.22
N LEU A 859 -39.64 -2.53 -25.07
CA LEU A 859 -39.07 -2.95 -23.77
C LEU A 859 -39.84 -4.11 -23.11
N THR A 860 -41.01 -4.49 -23.64
CA THR A 860 -41.87 -5.52 -23.04
C THR A 860 -41.17 -6.88 -22.98
N GLU A 861 -40.47 -7.27 -24.05
CA GLU A 861 -39.76 -8.55 -24.09
C GLU A 861 -38.56 -8.55 -23.16
N TYR A 862 -37.81 -7.45 -23.10
CA TYR A 862 -36.70 -7.26 -22.16
C TYR A 862 -37.16 -7.42 -20.70
N ILE A 863 -38.24 -6.74 -20.30
CA ILE A 863 -38.81 -6.84 -18.94
C ILE A 863 -39.22 -8.28 -18.62
N ASN A 864 -39.88 -8.97 -19.55
CA ASN A 864 -40.34 -10.33 -19.31
C ASN A 864 -39.17 -11.32 -19.25
N ARG A 865 -38.15 -11.15 -20.10
CA ARG A 865 -36.92 -11.94 -20.06
C ARG A 865 -36.18 -11.73 -18.74
N TYR A 866 -35.97 -10.48 -18.33
CA TYR A 866 -35.33 -10.15 -17.05
C TYR A 866 -36.01 -10.85 -15.87
N VAL A 867 -37.34 -10.74 -15.76
CA VAL A 867 -38.11 -11.40 -14.69
C VAL A 867 -38.05 -12.93 -14.78
N SER A 868 -38.00 -13.50 -16.00
CA SER A 868 -37.88 -14.95 -16.18
C SER A 868 -36.51 -15.45 -15.75
N ASP A 869 -35.43 -14.80 -16.19
CA ASP A 869 -34.05 -15.20 -15.88
C ASP A 869 -33.79 -15.16 -14.37
N GLN A 870 -34.34 -14.15 -13.70
CA GLN A 870 -34.34 -13.98 -12.25
C GLN A 870 -35.13 -15.08 -11.54
N ARG A 871 -36.34 -15.39 -12.02
CA ARG A 871 -37.18 -16.45 -11.46
C ARG A 871 -36.54 -17.82 -11.61
N ASP A 872 -35.95 -18.12 -12.76
CA ASP A 872 -35.29 -19.40 -13.03
C ASP A 872 -34.08 -19.63 -12.10
N ALA A 873 -33.49 -18.57 -11.54
CA ALA A 873 -32.49 -18.67 -10.48
C ALA A 873 -33.11 -19.21 -9.18
N TYR A 874 -34.24 -18.66 -8.73
CA TYR A 874 -34.97 -19.10 -7.53
C TYR A 874 -35.61 -20.49 -7.67
N ASP A 875 -36.26 -20.77 -8.80
CA ASP A 875 -37.02 -22.02 -9.00
C ASP A 875 -36.11 -23.26 -9.12
N SER A 876 -34.80 -23.07 -9.38
CA SER A 876 -33.82 -24.17 -9.43
C SER A 876 -33.61 -24.88 -8.08
N GLU A 877 -34.09 -24.32 -6.97
CA GLU A 877 -34.18 -24.99 -5.66
C GLU A 877 -35.37 -25.97 -5.56
N GLY A 878 -36.44 -25.80 -6.34
CA GLY A 878 -37.66 -26.61 -6.20
C GLY A 878 -37.52 -28.09 -6.58
N THR A 879 -36.34 -28.51 -7.08
CA THR A 879 -36.10 -29.87 -7.60
C THR A 879 -34.84 -30.58 -7.08
N ARG A 880 -34.22 -30.14 -5.98
CA ARG A 880 -33.17 -30.93 -5.29
C ARG A 880 -33.47 -31.22 -3.83
#